data_AF-A0A8J8CR24-F1
#
_entry.id   AF-A0A8J8CR24-F1
#
_cell.length_a   1.000
_cell.length_b   1.000
_cell.length_c   1.000
_cell.angle_alpha   90.00
_cell.angle_beta   90.00
_cell.angle_gamma   90.00
#
_symmetry.space_group_name_H-M   'P 1'
#
loop_
_entity.id
_entity.type
_entity.pdbx_description
1 polymer ?
#
loop_
_entity_poly.entity_id
_entity_poly.type
_entity_poly.pdbx_seq_one_letter_code
_entity_poly.pdbx_strand_id
1 'polypeptide(L)'
;MSTDDDDGVTLTVQAAEKRDAGRGVARLSEAARRELGILSGDTVVIEGSHVTAAKFWPSDHDQDAGTIRIDADTRTNAGAKVGDLVTVRAREISDATAVTLAPPESMGAVPSSVVERAVRRDLDGRPVSVGEHVRLERISQSPFHVVETTPEGPVRIENHTSVQVRNEAFDATTDPTPGANEASSGGVEAESSGGWESRDEDADEDAQSGVTYEDIGGLEEELERVREMIELPLSEPELFQKLNIDPPRGVLLYGPPGTGKTLIAKAVANEVSAAFHTVSGPEIMSKYKGESEERLREVFETARETAPSIVFFDEIDSVAGKRDDDGDVENRVVAQLLSLMDGLESRGDVVVIGATNRVDDIDPALRRGGRFDREIEIGVPSESGRREILDVHTRGMPISDDVDLDTLASRTHGFVGADLDVLVSEAAMHAIRNRPTEGEARKAWSEDPSVARANFDGAMAEVEPSAMREYVAEQPNVDFSDVGGLDQAKQTLEEAVEWPLAYGPLFEAANTSPPSGVLLYGPPGTGKTLLARALAGESGVNFIEVKGPELLDRYVGESEKAVRELFHRARQSAPSIVFLDEIDSVAKTREGGGGGGGDDVTDRVVSQLLTELDGLADNPNLVVVAATNRKEAIDRALLRPGRLDTHIEVPEPDEAGRRAILDVVTEGRPLASDVDTDAMAADLEGFSGAELDALVRDASMRAIRELADGRSPEEANAMTDELEITTAHFEAARARLDR
;
A
#
# COMPACT_ATOMS: atom_id res chain seq x y z
N MET A 1 34.03 50.77 -10.02
CA MET A 1 32.97 50.44 -10.98
C MET A 1 32.27 49.25 -10.38
N SER A 2 31.03 49.46 -9.98
CA SER A 2 30.10 48.55 -9.31
C SER A 2 29.81 47.33 -10.18
N THR A 3 29.93 46.15 -9.60
CA THR A 3 29.38 44.89 -10.13
C THR A 3 28.52 44.29 -9.01
N ASP A 4 27.40 44.95 -8.75
CA ASP A 4 26.24 44.40 -8.04
C ASP A 4 25.12 44.42 -9.07
N ASP A 5 24.91 43.28 -9.71
CA ASP A 5 23.67 42.86 -10.37
C ASP A 5 23.84 41.35 -10.52
N ASP A 6 23.58 40.65 -9.42
CA ASP A 6 23.56 39.19 -9.34
C ASP A 6 22.15 38.77 -9.77
N ASP A 7 22.01 38.34 -11.04
CA ASP A 7 20.75 37.97 -11.68
C ASP A 7 20.12 36.75 -10.97
N GLY A 8 19.35 37.01 -9.93
CA GLY A 8 18.56 36.00 -9.24
C GLY A 8 17.38 35.53 -10.09
N VAL A 9 17.11 34.23 -10.09
CA VAL A 9 16.00 33.63 -10.84
C VAL A 9 14.82 33.42 -9.89
N THR A 10 13.64 33.92 -10.27
CA THR A 10 12.41 33.67 -9.53
C THR A 10 11.79 32.35 -9.96
N LEU A 11 11.55 31.47 -9.00
CA LEU A 11 11.02 30.13 -9.22
C LEU A 11 9.86 29.83 -8.28
N THR A 12 8.92 29.00 -8.73
CA THR A 12 7.81 28.52 -7.90
C THR A 12 8.25 27.29 -7.10
N VAL A 13 7.97 27.30 -5.79
CA VAL A 13 8.32 26.21 -4.88
C VAL A 13 7.44 24.98 -5.11
N GLN A 14 8.06 23.82 -5.21
CA GLN A 14 7.43 22.51 -5.24
C GLN A 14 8.03 21.60 -4.16
N ALA A 15 7.29 20.55 -3.78
CA ALA A 15 7.78 19.53 -2.85
C ALA A 15 8.98 18.76 -3.45
N ALA A 16 9.91 18.36 -2.59
CA ALA A 16 11.04 17.53 -3.00
C ALA A 16 10.61 16.11 -3.39
N GLU A 17 11.45 15.45 -4.18
CA GLU A 17 11.35 14.01 -4.40
C GLU A 17 11.58 13.27 -3.07
N LYS A 18 10.92 12.12 -2.87
CA LYS A 18 10.96 11.37 -1.59
C LYS A 18 12.38 10.97 -1.16
N ARG A 19 13.27 10.76 -2.12
CA ARG A 19 14.70 10.42 -1.94
C ARG A 19 15.59 11.61 -1.54
N ASP A 20 15.10 12.84 -1.72
CA ASP A 20 15.85 14.07 -1.45
C ASP A 20 15.36 14.80 -0.19
N ALA A 21 14.22 14.38 0.35
CA ALA A 21 13.67 14.88 1.61
C ALA A 21 14.68 14.73 2.77
N GLY A 22 14.83 15.79 3.56
CA GLY A 22 15.74 15.84 4.71
C GLY A 22 17.22 16.06 4.36
N ARG A 23 17.59 16.12 3.06
CA ARG A 23 19.00 16.24 2.61
C ARG A 23 19.43 17.68 2.32
N GLY A 24 18.51 18.65 2.35
CA GLY A 24 18.81 20.05 1.99
C GLY A 24 19.20 20.22 0.52
N VAL A 25 18.59 19.43 -0.36
CA VAL A 25 18.83 19.47 -1.81
C VAL A 25 17.75 20.31 -2.48
N ALA A 26 18.17 21.26 -3.32
CA ALA A 26 17.31 22.06 -4.18
C ALA A 26 17.47 21.58 -5.63
N ARG A 27 16.42 21.00 -6.21
CA ARG A 27 16.43 20.64 -7.64
C ARG A 27 15.92 21.78 -8.50
N LEU A 28 16.71 22.13 -9.52
CA LEU A 28 16.36 23.16 -10.50
C LEU A 28 16.41 22.59 -11.91
N SER A 29 15.61 23.17 -12.80
CA SER A 29 15.62 22.83 -14.23
C SER A 29 16.93 23.23 -14.91
N GLU A 30 17.21 22.61 -16.07
CA GLU A 30 18.41 22.93 -16.84
C GLU A 30 18.42 24.39 -17.33
N ALA A 31 17.24 24.98 -17.54
CA ALA A 31 17.08 26.39 -17.87
C ALA A 31 17.56 27.30 -16.72
N ALA A 32 17.04 27.08 -15.49
CA ALA A 32 17.44 27.84 -14.31
C ALA A 32 18.93 27.66 -13.99
N ARG A 33 19.47 26.44 -14.17
CA ARG A 33 20.90 26.16 -14.02
C ARG A 33 21.77 26.98 -14.98
N ARG A 34 21.38 27.07 -16.27
CA ARG A 34 22.13 27.84 -17.27
C ARG A 34 22.09 29.33 -16.99
N GLU A 35 20.97 29.82 -16.47
CA GLU A 35 20.77 31.22 -16.09
C GLU A 35 21.60 31.59 -14.85
N LEU A 36 21.61 30.74 -13.82
CA LEU A 36 22.41 30.92 -12.60
C LEU A 36 23.90 30.59 -12.77
N GLY A 37 24.29 29.90 -13.84
CA GLY A 37 25.69 29.57 -14.13
C GLY A 37 26.33 28.53 -13.20
N ILE A 38 25.55 27.66 -12.58
CA ILE A 38 25.98 26.72 -11.52
C ILE A 38 26.20 25.28 -12.01
N LEU A 39 27.06 24.54 -11.30
CA LEU A 39 27.35 23.12 -11.50
C LEU A 39 26.64 22.25 -10.46
N SER A 40 26.40 20.98 -10.80
CA SER A 40 25.79 20.02 -9.88
C SER A 40 26.61 19.92 -8.59
N GLY A 41 25.96 20.16 -7.45
CA GLY A 41 26.59 20.16 -6.13
C GLY A 41 27.01 21.53 -5.60
N ASP A 42 26.90 22.61 -6.40
CA ASP A 42 27.12 23.97 -5.94
C ASP A 42 26.03 24.41 -4.95
N THR A 43 26.31 25.44 -4.16
CA THR A 43 25.35 25.99 -3.19
C THR A 43 24.54 27.12 -3.82
N VAL A 44 23.23 27.08 -3.57
CA VAL A 44 22.30 28.15 -3.91
C VAL A 44 21.70 28.73 -2.65
N VAL A 45 21.46 30.04 -2.66
CA VAL A 45 20.74 30.77 -1.62
C VAL A 45 19.32 30.98 -2.09
N ILE A 46 18.36 30.59 -1.25
CA ILE A 46 16.93 30.70 -1.49
C ILE A 46 16.41 31.81 -0.58
N GLU A 47 15.82 32.83 -1.21
CA GLU A 47 15.24 33.98 -0.52
C GLU A 47 13.71 33.89 -0.62
N GLY A 48 13.09 33.52 0.50
CA GLY A 48 11.65 33.60 0.74
C GLY A 48 11.35 34.69 1.78
N SER A 49 10.59 34.36 2.81
CA SER A 49 10.42 35.22 4.00
C SER A 49 11.71 35.31 4.82
N HIS A 50 12.50 34.23 4.79
CA HIS A 50 13.83 34.14 5.36
C HIS A 50 14.83 33.69 4.28
N VAL A 51 16.11 33.92 4.55
CA VAL A 51 17.19 33.53 3.65
C VAL A 51 17.80 32.22 4.14
N THR A 52 17.79 31.19 3.29
CA THR A 52 18.40 29.89 3.58
C THR A 52 19.30 29.44 2.44
N ALA A 53 20.13 28.43 2.67
CA ALA A 53 21.03 27.88 1.67
C ALA A 53 20.75 26.38 1.45
N ALA A 54 20.85 25.93 0.20
CA ALA A 54 20.62 24.54 -0.19
C ALA A 54 21.61 24.09 -1.26
N LYS A 55 21.81 22.78 -1.39
CA LYS A 55 22.70 22.20 -2.40
C LYS A 55 21.96 22.00 -3.71
N PHE A 56 22.49 22.52 -4.81
CA PHE A 56 21.87 22.37 -6.12
C PHE A 56 22.08 20.98 -6.71
N TRP A 57 20.99 20.40 -7.24
CA TRP A 57 21.00 19.24 -8.12
C TRP A 57 20.14 19.45 -9.37
N PRO A 58 20.49 18.87 -10.53
CA PRO A 58 19.63 18.93 -11.70
C PRO A 58 18.34 18.13 -11.49
N SER A 59 17.22 18.65 -12.00
CA SER A 59 15.98 17.87 -12.15
C SER A 59 16.11 16.85 -13.29
N ASP A 60 15.51 15.66 -13.13
CA ASP A 60 15.50 14.60 -14.15
C ASP A 60 14.47 14.87 -15.28
N HIS A 61 13.56 15.83 -15.09
CA HIS A 61 12.49 16.15 -16.04
C HIS A 61 12.59 17.59 -16.59
N ASP A 62 12.57 17.70 -17.93
CA ASP A 62 12.73 18.96 -18.67
C ASP A 62 11.44 19.81 -18.75
N GLN A 63 10.32 19.34 -18.16
CA GLN A 63 9.00 20.00 -18.18
C GLN A 63 8.83 21.05 -17.06
N ASP A 64 9.78 21.16 -16.14
CA ASP A 64 9.74 22.01 -14.93
C ASP A 64 10.43 23.38 -15.13
N ALA A 65 10.20 24.02 -16.26
CA ALA A 65 10.77 25.34 -16.53
C ALA A 65 10.13 26.39 -15.61
N GLY A 66 10.86 26.82 -14.58
CA GLY A 66 10.41 27.85 -13.63
C GLY A 66 10.05 27.36 -12.23
N THR A 67 10.33 26.10 -11.90
CA THR A 67 10.08 25.56 -10.54
C THR A 67 11.38 25.19 -9.83
N ILE A 68 11.32 25.20 -8.49
CA ILE A 68 12.36 24.71 -7.59
C ILE A 68 11.73 23.66 -6.67
N ARG A 69 12.30 22.45 -6.64
CA ARG A 69 11.88 21.40 -5.70
C ARG A 69 12.80 21.41 -4.48
N ILE A 70 12.23 21.68 -3.30
CA ILE A 70 12.96 21.76 -2.03
C ILE A 70 12.21 21.00 -0.94
N ASP A 71 12.97 20.42 -0.02
CA ASP A 71 12.42 19.62 1.09
C ASP A 71 11.69 20.46 2.13
N ALA A 72 10.89 19.82 2.98
CA ALA A 72 10.08 20.51 3.98
C ALA A 72 10.92 21.32 5.00
N ASP A 73 12.10 20.83 5.36
CA ASP A 73 13.03 21.54 6.24
C ASP A 73 13.53 22.84 5.57
N THR A 74 13.96 22.77 4.30
CA THR A 74 14.41 23.95 3.54
C THR A 74 13.25 24.94 3.30
N ARG A 75 12.03 24.45 3.05
CA ARG A 75 10.82 25.29 2.95
C ARG A 75 10.56 26.04 4.26
N THR A 76 10.61 25.34 5.39
CA THR A 76 10.44 25.92 6.74
C THR A 76 11.52 26.97 7.03
N ASN A 77 12.79 26.65 6.72
CA ASN A 77 13.92 27.55 6.89
C ASN A 77 13.83 28.79 5.99
N ALA A 78 13.31 28.65 4.76
CA ALA A 78 13.05 29.77 3.85
C ALA A 78 11.78 30.56 4.23
N GLY A 79 10.92 30.02 5.09
CA GLY A 79 9.58 30.54 5.35
C GLY A 79 8.72 30.62 4.08
N ALA A 80 8.76 29.58 3.25
CA ALA A 80 8.02 29.45 1.99
C ALA A 80 7.12 28.20 2.01
N LYS A 81 5.95 28.28 1.37
CA LYS A 81 5.03 27.15 1.17
C LYS A 81 5.12 26.63 -0.27
N VAL A 82 4.57 25.44 -0.51
CA VAL A 82 4.40 24.94 -1.89
C VAL A 82 3.52 25.93 -2.66
N GLY A 83 3.91 26.26 -3.89
CA GLY A 83 3.22 27.26 -4.73
C GLY A 83 3.73 28.70 -4.57
N ASP A 84 4.50 29.02 -3.52
CA ASP A 84 5.08 30.36 -3.35
C ASP A 84 6.19 30.65 -4.37
N LEU A 85 6.40 31.94 -4.65
CA LEU A 85 7.51 32.41 -5.47
C LEU A 85 8.71 32.74 -4.59
N VAL A 86 9.85 32.12 -4.87
CA VAL A 86 11.13 32.38 -4.19
C VAL A 86 12.18 32.88 -5.18
N THR A 87 13.12 33.69 -4.70
CA THR A 87 14.26 34.14 -5.51
C THR A 87 15.48 33.30 -5.17
N VAL A 88 16.09 32.69 -6.18
CA VAL A 88 17.27 31.84 -6.03
C VAL A 88 18.49 32.55 -6.58
N ARG A 89 19.59 32.54 -5.82
CA ARG A 89 20.89 33.12 -6.21
C ARG A 89 22.02 32.11 -6.04
N ALA A 90 23.00 32.18 -6.93
CA ALA A 90 24.23 31.41 -6.79
C ALA A 90 25.16 32.11 -5.80
N ARG A 91 25.62 31.41 -4.76
CA ARG A 91 26.57 32.00 -3.80
C ARG A 91 27.57 30.97 -3.32
N GLU A 92 28.85 31.31 -3.40
CA GLU A 92 29.90 30.53 -2.75
C GLU A 92 29.83 30.72 -1.23
N ILE A 93 29.74 29.61 -0.51
CA ILE A 93 29.78 29.56 0.96
C ILE A 93 31.10 28.95 1.45
N SER A 94 31.52 29.34 2.66
CA SER A 94 32.75 28.84 3.27
C SER A 94 32.51 27.54 4.04
N ASP A 95 33.56 26.72 4.18
CA ASP A 95 33.50 25.49 4.98
C ASP A 95 33.43 25.81 6.48
N ALA A 96 32.59 25.07 7.20
CA ALA A 96 32.41 25.20 8.62
C ALA A 96 33.61 24.59 9.37
N THR A 97 34.23 25.38 10.24
CA THR A 97 35.23 24.89 11.19
C THR A 97 34.60 24.33 12.46
N ALA A 98 33.49 24.94 12.91
CA ALA A 98 32.68 24.45 14.01
C ALA A 98 31.20 24.80 13.83
N VAL A 99 30.31 23.91 14.33
CA VAL A 99 28.86 24.12 14.37
C VAL A 99 28.33 23.66 15.72
N THR A 100 27.46 24.47 16.33
CA THR A 100 26.78 24.17 17.59
C THR A 100 25.30 23.87 17.33
N LEU A 101 24.85 22.68 17.72
CA LEU A 101 23.46 22.25 17.59
C LEU A 101 22.79 22.14 18.97
N ALA A 102 21.52 22.53 19.04
CA ALA A 102 20.65 22.28 20.19
C ALA A 102 19.63 21.17 19.85
N PRO A 103 19.50 20.14 20.71
CA PRO A 103 18.47 19.11 20.54
C PRO A 103 17.07 19.67 20.84
N PRO A 104 16.02 19.05 20.26
CA PRO A 104 14.63 19.41 20.58
C PRO A 104 14.29 19.10 22.05
N GLU A 105 13.36 19.86 22.63
CA GLU A 105 12.99 19.73 24.06
C GLU A 105 12.44 18.34 24.43
N SER A 106 11.81 17.68 23.46
CA SER A 106 11.30 16.30 23.56
C SER A 106 12.41 15.25 23.74
N MET A 107 13.68 15.62 23.53
CA MET A 107 14.82 14.73 23.60
C MET A 107 15.58 14.89 24.92
N GLY A 108 15.74 13.78 25.66
CA GLY A 108 16.64 13.74 26.82
C GLY A 108 18.12 13.94 26.45
N ALA A 109 19.00 14.00 27.45
CA ALA A 109 20.44 14.22 27.22
C ALA A 109 21.08 13.09 26.37
N VAL A 110 21.34 13.38 25.10
CA VAL A 110 22.02 12.46 24.17
C VAL A 110 23.54 12.60 24.33
N PRO A 111 24.31 11.50 24.36
CA PRO A 111 25.77 11.58 24.33
C PRO A 111 26.24 12.33 23.08
N SER A 112 27.09 13.34 23.26
CA SER A 112 27.62 14.16 22.16
C SER A 112 28.29 13.35 21.05
N SER A 113 28.87 12.18 21.37
CA SER A 113 29.49 11.26 20.42
C SER A 113 28.51 10.54 19.47
N VAL A 114 27.22 10.49 19.80
CA VAL A 114 26.17 9.93 18.93
C VAL A 114 25.73 11.00 17.93
N VAL A 115 25.47 12.22 18.42
CA VAL A 115 25.09 13.38 17.59
C VAL A 115 26.20 13.77 16.63
N GLU A 116 27.45 13.81 17.10
CA GLU A 116 28.62 14.13 16.25
C GLU A 116 28.78 13.12 15.09
N ARG A 117 28.44 11.85 15.30
CA ARG A 117 28.47 10.83 14.23
C ARG A 117 27.31 10.96 13.26
N ALA A 118 26.10 11.24 13.74
CA ALA A 118 24.95 11.47 12.87
C ALA A 118 25.15 12.73 12.02
N VAL A 119 25.63 13.84 12.61
CA VAL A 119 25.95 15.06 11.86
C VAL A 119 26.98 14.81 10.76
N ARG A 120 28.05 14.05 11.06
CA ARG A 120 29.06 13.70 10.06
C ARG A 120 28.53 12.86 8.89
N ARG A 121 27.43 12.11 9.08
CA ARG A 121 26.86 11.25 8.02
C ARG A 121 25.70 11.91 7.31
N ASP A 122 24.78 12.50 8.08
CA ASP A 122 23.51 13.02 7.59
C ASP A 122 23.67 14.45 7.05
N LEU A 123 24.67 15.21 7.51
CA LEU A 123 24.89 16.61 7.12
C LEU A 123 26.20 16.86 6.33
N ASP A 124 26.90 15.82 5.88
CA ASP A 124 28.14 16.01 5.09
C ASP A 124 27.85 16.70 3.75
N GLY A 125 28.54 17.82 3.51
CA GLY A 125 28.34 18.67 2.35
C GLY A 125 27.05 19.49 2.37
N ARG A 126 26.30 19.53 3.49
CA ARG A 126 25.06 20.31 3.63
C ARG A 126 25.38 21.75 4.05
N PRO A 127 24.81 22.76 3.37
CA PRO A 127 24.86 24.14 3.83
C PRO A 127 23.92 24.35 5.03
N VAL A 128 24.36 25.10 6.03
CA VAL A 128 23.58 25.47 7.21
C VAL A 128 23.83 26.92 7.61
N SER A 129 22.81 27.55 8.18
CA SER A 129 22.85 28.91 8.74
C SER A 129 22.37 28.92 10.18
N VAL A 130 22.78 29.94 10.95
CA VAL A 130 22.32 30.13 12.33
C VAL A 130 20.80 30.35 12.35
N GLY A 131 20.10 29.65 13.25
CA GLY A 131 18.65 29.69 13.41
C GLY A 131 17.89 28.67 12.56
N GLU A 132 18.55 27.93 11.67
CA GLU A 132 17.90 26.93 10.82
C GLU A 132 17.56 25.64 11.57
N HIS A 133 16.49 24.99 11.10
CA HIS A 133 16.04 23.68 11.54
C HIS A 133 16.68 22.61 10.66
N VAL A 134 17.26 21.60 11.29
CA VAL A 134 17.98 20.53 10.63
C VAL A 134 17.58 19.19 11.22
N ARG A 135 16.95 18.32 10.42
CA ARG A 135 16.54 17.00 10.89
C ARG A 135 17.71 16.01 10.83
N LEU A 136 17.92 15.27 11.92
CA LEU A 136 18.87 14.15 12.00
C LEU A 136 18.06 12.84 12.09
N GLU A 137 17.62 12.35 10.95
CA GLU A 137 16.61 11.28 10.83
C GLU A 137 16.98 9.98 11.56
N ARG A 138 18.27 9.69 11.71
CA ARG A 138 18.77 8.50 12.42
C ARG A 138 18.71 8.63 13.95
N ILE A 139 18.54 9.84 14.47
CA ILE A 139 18.48 10.14 15.90
C ILE A 139 17.06 10.53 16.32
N SER A 140 16.38 11.37 15.53
CA SER A 140 15.05 11.86 15.85
C SER A 140 14.29 12.32 14.62
N GLN A 141 12.97 12.20 14.72
CA GLN A 141 12.04 12.78 13.75
C GLN A 141 11.86 14.29 13.97
N SER A 142 12.14 14.80 15.18
CA SER A 142 12.08 16.24 15.48
C SER A 142 13.40 16.93 15.09
N PRO A 143 13.33 18.17 14.55
CA PRO A 143 14.51 18.88 14.05
C PRO A 143 15.42 19.39 15.19
N PHE A 144 16.71 19.51 14.90
CA PHE A 144 17.70 20.21 15.72
C PHE A 144 17.80 21.66 15.28
N HIS A 145 18.16 22.56 16.19
CA HIS A 145 18.38 23.98 15.89
C HIS A 145 19.87 24.29 15.80
N VAL A 146 20.26 25.03 14.74
CA VAL A 146 21.62 25.55 14.60
C VAL A 146 21.76 26.81 15.45
N VAL A 147 22.51 26.73 16.55
CA VAL A 147 22.70 27.84 17.49
C VAL A 147 23.83 28.75 17.04
N GLU A 148 24.92 28.17 16.52
CA GLU A 148 26.12 28.92 16.19
C GLU A 148 26.90 28.23 15.06
N THR A 149 27.48 29.03 14.16
CA THR A 149 28.37 28.58 13.08
C THR A 149 29.69 29.35 13.10
N THR A 150 30.80 28.68 12.77
CA THR A 150 32.11 29.32 12.63
C THR A 150 32.73 28.97 11.29
N PRO A 151 32.96 29.93 10.37
CA PRO A 151 32.71 31.38 10.48
C PRO A 151 31.22 31.77 10.52
N GLU A 152 30.91 32.98 11.00
CA GLU A 152 29.54 33.50 11.02
C GLU A 152 28.95 33.62 9.60
N GLY A 153 27.70 33.16 9.43
CA GLY A 153 26.99 33.16 8.16
C GLY A 153 26.67 31.74 7.65
N PRO A 154 26.20 31.60 6.40
CA PRO A 154 25.92 30.31 5.80
C PRO A 154 27.24 29.57 5.56
N VAL A 155 27.36 28.37 6.13
CA VAL A 155 28.56 27.54 6.07
C VAL A 155 28.24 26.13 5.60
N ARG A 156 29.20 25.48 4.94
CA ARG A 156 29.07 24.08 4.53
C ARG A 156 29.65 23.16 5.59
N ILE A 157 28.87 22.21 6.09
CA ILE A 157 29.37 21.17 6.98
C ILE A 157 30.19 20.19 6.15
N GLU A 158 31.41 19.86 6.59
CA GLU A 158 32.24 18.82 5.99
C GLU A 158 32.73 17.84 7.07
N ASN A 159 33.25 16.69 6.64
CA ASN A 159 33.85 15.67 7.51
C ASN A 159 34.85 16.20 8.57
N HIS A 160 35.50 17.34 8.31
CA HIS A 160 36.48 17.96 9.21
C HIS A 160 35.90 19.00 10.18
N THR A 161 34.60 19.30 10.11
CA THR A 161 33.90 20.26 10.98
C THR A 161 33.78 19.72 12.41
N SER A 162 34.07 20.58 13.40
CA SER A 162 33.89 20.25 14.83
C SER A 162 32.45 20.50 15.27
N VAL A 163 31.72 19.45 15.66
CA VAL A 163 30.33 19.57 16.11
C VAL A 163 30.27 19.67 17.64
N GLN A 164 29.55 20.66 18.16
CA GLN A 164 29.25 20.80 19.58
C GLN A 164 27.75 20.67 19.80
N VAL A 165 27.35 20.01 20.90
CA VAL A 165 25.95 19.89 21.29
C VAL A 165 25.74 20.67 22.57
N ARG A 166 24.85 21.65 22.54
CA ARG A 166 24.45 22.40 23.74
C ARG A 166 23.23 21.70 24.34
N ASN A 167 23.42 21.05 25.49
CA ASN A 167 22.36 20.27 26.18
C ASN A 167 21.31 21.14 26.90
N GLU A 168 21.21 22.42 26.56
CA GLU A 168 20.15 23.31 27.06
C GLU A 168 19.05 23.33 25.99
N ALA A 169 17.80 23.07 26.41
CA ALA A 169 16.63 23.16 25.54
C ALA A 169 16.58 24.54 24.89
N PHE A 170 16.34 24.58 23.58
CA PHE A 170 16.20 25.84 22.85
C PHE A 170 14.78 26.38 23.08
N ASP A 171 14.68 27.46 23.86
CA ASP A 171 13.41 28.16 24.10
C ASP A 171 13.22 29.25 23.04
N ALA A 172 12.34 28.98 22.08
CA ALA A 172 12.01 29.87 20.97
C ALA A 172 11.46 31.25 21.41
N THR A 173 11.08 31.41 22.68
CA THR A 173 10.62 32.70 23.23
C THR A 173 11.72 33.54 23.88
N THR A 174 12.88 32.97 24.22
CA THR A 174 13.96 33.69 24.93
C THR A 174 15.24 33.93 24.13
N ASP A 175 15.51 33.18 23.06
CA ASP A 175 16.66 33.42 22.17
C ASP A 175 16.25 34.15 20.87
N PRO A 176 16.56 35.45 20.72
CA PRO A 176 16.11 36.22 19.55
C PRO A 176 16.88 35.84 18.29
N THR A 177 16.15 35.58 17.20
CA THR A 177 16.67 35.59 15.83
C THR A 177 17.32 36.95 15.55
N PRO A 178 18.61 37.03 15.17
CA PRO A 178 19.24 38.31 14.88
C PRO A 178 18.78 38.80 13.50
N GLY A 179 17.70 39.59 13.45
CA GLY A 179 17.23 40.14 12.18
C GLY A 179 15.83 40.76 12.15
N ALA A 180 15.41 41.54 13.14
CA ALA A 180 14.24 42.40 13.00
C ALA A 180 14.45 43.75 13.68
N ASN A 181 14.30 44.83 12.90
CA ASN A 181 14.51 46.21 13.29
C ASN A 181 13.63 46.65 14.47
N GLU A 182 14.22 47.46 15.34
CA GLU A 182 13.59 48.17 16.45
C GLU A 182 12.40 49.03 15.98
N ALA A 183 11.22 48.77 16.55
CA ALA A 183 10.16 49.77 16.66
C ALA A 183 9.50 49.68 18.04
N SER A 184 9.67 50.77 18.80
CA SER A 184 9.26 50.94 20.18
C SER A 184 7.75 51.16 20.35
N SER A 185 7.16 50.47 21.34
CA SER A 185 6.18 50.99 22.32
C SER A 185 5.87 49.81 23.25
N GLY A 186 5.78 49.90 24.58
CA GLY A 186 5.37 50.97 25.48
C GLY A 186 4.52 50.26 26.53
N GLY A 187 5.11 49.99 27.71
CA GLY A 187 4.54 49.07 28.69
C GLY A 187 3.27 49.57 29.39
N VAL A 188 2.50 48.62 29.93
CA VAL A 188 1.61 48.80 31.08
C VAL A 188 1.64 47.51 31.91
N GLU A 189 2.05 47.64 33.17
CA GLU A 189 1.87 46.63 34.22
C GLU A 189 0.43 46.71 34.77
N ALA A 190 -0.19 45.54 35.01
CA ALA A 190 -1.17 45.22 36.07
C ALA A 190 -1.92 43.94 35.67
N GLU A 191 -2.40 43.03 36.50
CA GLU A 191 -2.28 42.71 37.93
C GLU A 191 -2.88 41.29 38.04
N SER A 192 -2.42 40.49 39.00
CA SER A 192 -2.90 39.12 39.23
C SER A 192 -4.29 39.07 39.88
N SER A 193 -5.19 38.25 39.32
CA SER A 193 -6.27 37.52 40.03
C SER A 193 -6.75 36.43 39.08
N GLY A 194 -6.54 35.13 39.29
CA GLY A 194 -7.00 34.36 40.44
C GLY A 194 -8.25 33.57 40.02
N GLY A 195 -8.07 32.34 39.54
CA GLY A 195 -9.20 31.47 39.18
C GLY A 195 -8.80 30.15 38.51
N TRP A 196 -8.77 29.09 39.31
CA TRP A 196 -9.01 27.67 38.98
C TRP A 196 -8.06 26.99 37.98
N GLU A 197 -7.16 26.16 38.53
CA GLU A 197 -6.50 25.05 37.82
C GLU A 197 -7.57 24.08 37.30
N SER A 198 -7.86 24.12 36.00
CA SER A 198 -8.32 22.95 35.26
C SER A 198 -7.11 22.13 34.84
N ARG A 199 -7.16 20.84 35.15
CA ARG A 199 -6.27 19.83 34.60
C ARG A 199 -6.68 19.58 33.16
N ASP A 200 -6.02 20.28 32.25
CA ASP A 200 -5.98 19.94 30.84
C ASP A 200 -4.59 19.33 30.60
N GLU A 201 -4.46 18.03 30.86
CA GLU A 201 -3.22 17.25 30.67
C GLU A 201 -3.17 16.57 29.29
N ASP A 202 -4.14 16.77 28.39
CA ASP A 202 -4.26 15.95 27.17
C ASP A 202 -4.39 16.72 25.84
N ALA A 203 -4.05 18.02 25.77
CA ALA A 203 -4.21 18.82 24.53
C ALA A 203 -2.90 19.31 23.87
N ASP A 204 -1.74 19.19 24.51
CA ASP A 204 -0.48 19.76 24.03
C ASP A 204 0.65 18.75 23.74
N GLU A 205 0.37 17.43 23.74
CA GLU A 205 1.40 16.41 23.45
C GLU A 205 1.53 16.02 21.95
N ASP A 206 0.59 16.38 21.08
CA ASP A 206 0.61 15.98 19.66
C ASP A 206 1.31 16.97 18.71
N ALA A 207 1.83 18.10 19.22
CA ALA A 207 2.29 19.21 18.37
C ALA A 207 3.71 19.07 17.75
N GLN A 208 4.46 17.98 17.93
CA GLN A 208 5.88 17.94 17.52
C GLN A 208 6.40 16.68 16.80
N SER A 209 5.56 16.04 15.98
CA SER A 209 6.06 15.23 14.85
C SER A 209 5.24 15.51 13.60
N GLY A 210 5.47 16.67 12.98
CA GLY A 210 4.76 17.07 11.78
C GLY A 210 5.12 16.14 10.60
N VAL A 211 4.24 15.17 10.32
CA VAL A 211 4.26 14.39 9.07
C VAL A 211 4.09 15.36 7.90
N THR A 212 4.94 15.26 6.89
CA THR A 212 4.91 16.13 5.72
C THR A 212 4.49 15.36 4.47
N TYR A 213 4.22 16.05 3.36
CA TYR A 213 3.93 15.37 2.10
C TYR A 213 5.05 14.46 1.61
N GLU A 214 6.30 14.75 1.98
CA GLU A 214 7.47 13.93 1.64
C GLU A 214 7.51 12.61 2.40
N ASP A 215 6.71 12.46 3.44
CA ASP A 215 6.59 11.24 4.25
C ASP A 215 5.45 10.33 3.78
N ILE A 216 4.77 10.70 2.68
CA ILE A 216 3.74 9.88 2.03
C ILE A 216 4.25 9.44 0.67
N GLY A 217 4.36 8.13 0.41
CA GLY A 217 4.78 7.58 -0.88
C GLY A 217 3.61 7.01 -1.70
N GLY A 218 3.69 7.10 -3.03
CA GLY A 218 2.88 6.33 -3.97
C GLY A 218 1.44 6.77 -4.20
N LEU A 219 1.04 7.93 -3.69
CA LEU A 219 -0.33 8.46 -3.77
C LEU A 219 -0.34 9.88 -4.38
N GLU A 220 0.49 10.13 -5.40
CA GLU A 220 0.69 11.49 -5.94
C GLU A 220 -0.60 12.09 -6.52
N GLU A 221 -1.35 11.32 -7.32
CA GLU A 221 -2.61 11.80 -7.93
C GLU A 221 -3.69 12.06 -6.87
N GLU A 222 -3.81 11.16 -5.90
CA GLU A 222 -4.77 11.29 -4.80
C GLU A 222 -4.42 12.50 -3.92
N LEU A 223 -3.13 12.69 -3.64
CA LEU A 223 -2.63 13.82 -2.86
C LEU A 223 -2.89 15.14 -3.56
N GLU A 224 -2.71 15.22 -4.88
CA GLU A 224 -3.02 16.41 -5.68
C GLU A 224 -4.51 16.76 -5.58
N ARG A 225 -5.40 15.78 -5.71
CA ARG A 225 -6.86 15.99 -5.51
C ARG A 225 -7.20 16.48 -4.12
N VAL A 226 -6.56 15.92 -3.09
CA VAL A 226 -6.77 16.37 -1.70
C VAL A 226 -6.25 17.80 -1.51
N ARG A 227 -5.09 18.15 -2.08
CA ARG A 227 -4.52 19.51 -2.05
C ARG A 227 -5.47 20.52 -2.68
N GLU A 228 -5.95 20.28 -3.89
CA GLU A 228 -6.89 21.19 -4.56
C GLU A 228 -8.16 21.46 -3.72
N MET A 229 -8.62 20.46 -2.98
CA MET A 229 -9.84 20.54 -2.18
C MET A 229 -9.65 21.18 -0.80
N ILE A 230 -8.45 21.15 -0.23
CA ILE A 230 -8.19 21.58 1.15
C ILE A 230 -7.26 22.80 1.20
N GLU A 231 -6.18 22.79 0.42
CA GLU A 231 -5.19 23.87 0.39
C GLU A 231 -5.76 25.12 -0.31
N LEU A 232 -6.41 24.96 -1.46
CA LEU A 232 -6.92 26.10 -2.23
C LEU A 232 -7.94 26.95 -1.43
N PRO A 233 -8.93 26.37 -0.73
CA PRO A 233 -9.88 27.15 0.07
C PRO A 233 -9.24 27.88 1.25
N LEU A 234 -8.22 27.29 1.87
CA LEU A 234 -7.55 27.83 3.06
C LEU A 234 -6.50 28.88 2.71
N SER A 235 -5.75 28.67 1.62
CA SER A 235 -4.69 29.57 1.16
C SER A 235 -5.22 30.75 0.36
N GLU A 236 -6.23 30.56 -0.50
CA GLU A 236 -6.78 31.59 -1.39
C GLU A 236 -8.32 31.75 -1.32
N PRO A 237 -8.90 32.09 -0.14
CA PRO A 237 -10.35 32.23 0.01
C PRO A 237 -10.95 33.34 -0.88
N GLU A 238 -10.17 34.36 -1.24
CA GLU A 238 -10.61 35.42 -2.15
C GLU A 238 -10.95 34.91 -3.56
N LEU A 239 -10.29 33.85 -4.03
CA LEU A 239 -10.49 33.31 -5.37
C LEU A 239 -11.91 32.72 -5.50
N PHE A 240 -12.35 31.97 -4.49
CA PHE A 240 -13.69 31.38 -4.40
C PHE A 240 -14.78 32.47 -4.36
N GLN A 241 -14.53 33.55 -3.63
CA GLN A 241 -15.45 34.70 -3.57
C GLN A 241 -15.57 35.41 -4.93
N LYS A 242 -14.45 35.62 -5.63
CA LYS A 242 -14.44 36.26 -6.96
C LYS A 242 -15.13 35.40 -8.02
N LEU A 243 -14.98 34.08 -7.93
CA LEU A 243 -15.61 33.11 -8.83
C LEU A 243 -17.05 32.77 -8.44
N ASN A 244 -17.52 33.20 -7.26
CA ASN A 244 -18.84 32.91 -6.71
C ASN A 244 -19.15 31.40 -6.71
N ILE A 245 -18.18 30.62 -6.24
CA ILE A 245 -18.28 29.17 -6.03
C ILE A 245 -18.12 28.89 -4.54
N ASP A 246 -18.90 27.94 -4.02
CA ASP A 246 -18.75 27.48 -2.64
C ASP A 246 -17.56 26.50 -2.55
N PRO A 247 -16.67 26.63 -1.54
CA PRO A 247 -15.62 25.66 -1.31
C PRO A 247 -16.23 24.30 -0.88
N PRO A 248 -15.54 23.18 -1.15
CA PRO A 248 -16.00 21.86 -0.71
C PRO A 248 -16.02 21.80 0.82
N ARG A 249 -17.10 21.26 1.39
CA ARG A 249 -17.27 21.22 2.86
C ARG A 249 -16.68 19.97 3.49
N GLY A 250 -16.68 18.87 2.74
CA GLY A 250 -16.17 17.60 3.23
C GLY A 250 -15.60 16.71 2.15
N VAL A 251 -14.52 16.01 2.52
CA VAL A 251 -13.82 15.02 1.70
C VAL A 251 -13.91 13.67 2.38
N LEU A 252 -14.33 12.64 1.67
CA LEU A 252 -14.39 11.26 2.14
C LEU A 252 -13.27 10.44 1.48
N LEU A 253 -12.32 9.97 2.28
CA LEU A 253 -11.25 9.06 1.88
C LEU A 253 -11.69 7.63 2.13
N TYR A 254 -11.70 6.77 1.11
CA TYR A 254 -12.08 5.36 1.25
C TYR A 254 -11.06 4.39 0.66
N GLY A 255 -11.16 3.10 0.96
CA GLY A 255 -10.30 2.03 0.42
C GLY A 255 -9.73 1.11 1.51
N PRO A 256 -8.82 0.17 1.17
CA PRO A 256 -8.33 -0.83 2.11
C PRO A 256 -7.63 -0.25 3.35
N PRO A 257 -7.66 -0.96 4.50
CA PRO A 257 -6.95 -0.55 5.70
C PRO A 257 -5.43 -0.58 5.46
N GLY A 258 -4.69 0.31 6.14
CA GLY A 258 -3.23 0.37 6.03
C GLY A 258 -2.68 1.09 4.79
N THR A 259 -3.54 1.76 4.01
CA THR A 259 -3.16 2.61 2.87
C THR A 259 -2.71 4.03 3.26
N GLY A 260 -2.81 4.40 4.54
CA GLY A 260 -2.31 5.70 5.04
C GLY A 260 -3.31 6.86 4.98
N LYS A 261 -4.62 6.59 4.99
CA LYS A 261 -5.68 7.64 4.98
C LYS A 261 -5.49 8.69 6.08
N THR A 262 -5.19 8.24 7.30
CA THR A 262 -4.91 9.10 8.46
C THR A 262 -3.61 9.89 8.30
N LEU A 263 -2.59 9.31 7.66
CA LEU A 263 -1.33 10.00 7.37
C LEU A 263 -1.52 11.12 6.35
N ILE A 264 -2.33 10.90 5.30
CA ILE A 264 -2.68 11.94 4.32
C ILE A 264 -3.34 13.13 5.00
N ALA A 265 -4.35 12.90 5.84
CA ALA A 265 -5.05 13.98 6.54
C ALA A 265 -4.11 14.80 7.45
N LYS A 266 -3.23 14.12 8.21
CA LYS A 266 -2.23 14.77 9.07
C LYS A 266 -1.22 15.59 8.26
N ALA A 267 -0.72 15.04 7.15
CA ALA A 267 0.25 15.75 6.31
C ALA A 267 -0.33 17.01 5.67
N VAL A 268 -1.58 16.95 5.21
CA VAL A 268 -2.27 18.11 4.66
C VAL A 268 -2.42 19.20 5.72
N ALA A 269 -2.87 18.84 6.93
CA ALA A 269 -3.06 19.79 8.02
C ALA A 269 -1.77 20.52 8.41
N ASN A 270 -0.66 19.78 8.47
CA ASN A 270 0.65 20.34 8.78
C ASN A 270 1.12 21.33 7.71
N GLU A 271 0.94 21.01 6.42
CA GLU A 271 1.38 21.92 5.35
C GLU A 271 0.56 23.22 5.31
N VAL A 272 -0.76 23.14 5.49
CA VAL A 272 -1.59 24.36 5.55
C VAL A 272 -1.46 25.09 6.89
N SER A 273 -0.79 24.50 7.89
CA SER A 273 -0.68 24.99 9.26
C SER A 273 -2.04 25.21 9.92
N ALA A 274 -2.99 24.30 9.68
CA ALA A 274 -4.33 24.32 10.26
C ALA A 274 -4.38 23.48 11.54
N ALA A 275 -5.22 23.87 12.50
CA ALA A 275 -5.45 23.08 13.70
C ALA A 275 -6.09 21.72 13.33
N PHE A 276 -5.55 20.62 13.84
CA PHE A 276 -5.99 19.27 13.49
C PHE A 276 -6.75 18.61 14.65
N HIS A 277 -8.05 18.39 14.48
CA HIS A 277 -8.92 17.76 15.47
C HIS A 277 -9.28 16.35 15.02
N THR A 278 -8.82 15.34 15.76
CA THR A 278 -9.10 13.93 15.45
C THR A 278 -10.32 13.45 16.21
N VAL A 279 -11.21 12.73 15.53
CA VAL A 279 -12.38 12.07 16.12
C VAL A 279 -12.39 10.61 15.71
N SER A 280 -12.25 9.71 16.69
CA SER A 280 -12.34 8.28 16.45
C SER A 280 -13.73 7.77 16.78
N GLY A 281 -14.29 6.87 15.96
CA GLY A 281 -15.64 6.39 16.20
C GLY A 281 -15.89 5.71 17.55
N PRO A 282 -15.02 4.81 18.03
CA PRO A 282 -15.12 4.23 19.36
C PRO A 282 -15.05 5.24 20.51
N GLU A 283 -14.41 6.40 20.29
CA GLU A 283 -14.22 7.45 21.30
C GLU A 283 -15.50 8.27 21.53
N ILE A 284 -16.25 8.51 20.46
CA ILE A 284 -17.54 9.19 20.53
C ILE A 284 -18.63 8.26 21.09
N MET A 285 -18.54 6.96 20.86
CA MET A 285 -19.57 6.00 21.26
C MET A 285 -19.57 5.75 22.78
N SER A 286 -20.56 6.33 23.46
CA SER A 286 -20.73 6.22 24.91
C SER A 286 -21.99 5.43 25.27
N LYS A 287 -21.96 4.78 26.44
CA LYS A 287 -23.13 4.06 27.00
C LYS A 287 -24.20 5.01 27.55
N TYR A 288 -23.89 6.28 27.73
CA TYR A 288 -24.78 7.27 28.33
C TYR A 288 -25.49 8.09 27.25
N LYS A 289 -26.81 8.20 27.37
CA LYS A 289 -27.64 8.91 26.40
C LYS A 289 -27.25 10.40 26.34
N GLY A 290 -26.85 10.86 25.16
CA GLY A 290 -26.61 12.28 24.86
C GLY A 290 -25.16 12.74 25.00
N GLU A 291 -24.29 11.94 25.63
CA GLU A 291 -22.87 12.28 25.79
C GLU A 291 -22.12 12.26 24.44
N SER A 292 -22.43 11.30 23.58
CA SER A 292 -21.90 11.23 22.21
C SER A 292 -22.28 12.44 21.35
N GLU A 293 -23.51 12.96 21.54
CA GLU A 293 -24.01 14.13 20.81
C GLU A 293 -23.35 15.43 21.32
N GLU A 294 -23.09 15.53 22.63
CA GLU A 294 -22.42 16.66 23.24
C GLU A 294 -20.95 16.74 22.83
N ARG A 295 -20.22 15.62 22.89
CA ARG A 295 -18.82 15.55 22.45
C ARG A 295 -18.63 15.99 21.00
N LEU A 296 -19.52 15.52 20.10
CA LEU A 296 -19.50 15.98 18.71
C LEU A 296 -19.72 17.49 18.61
N ARG A 297 -20.60 18.07 19.43
CA ARG A 297 -20.80 19.52 19.43
C ARG A 297 -19.56 20.27 19.92
N GLU A 298 -18.97 19.82 21.02
CA GLU A 298 -17.76 20.40 21.59
C GLU A 298 -16.61 20.39 20.57
N VAL A 299 -16.37 19.27 19.87
CA VAL A 299 -15.31 19.19 18.84
C VAL A 299 -15.53 20.22 17.72
N PHE A 300 -16.76 20.33 17.21
CA PHE A 300 -17.05 21.30 16.15
C PHE A 300 -17.02 22.76 16.64
N GLU A 301 -17.31 23.03 17.91
CA GLU A 301 -17.16 24.35 18.51
C GLU A 301 -15.68 24.73 18.67
N THR A 302 -14.86 23.85 19.25
CA THR A 302 -13.41 24.04 19.36
C THR A 302 -12.75 24.21 18.00
N ALA A 303 -13.17 23.43 17.00
CA ALA A 303 -12.67 23.57 15.62
C ALA A 303 -12.98 24.96 15.02
N ARG A 304 -14.15 25.53 15.31
CA ARG A 304 -14.51 26.88 14.85
C ARG A 304 -13.72 27.97 15.56
N GLU A 305 -13.41 27.78 16.85
CA GLU A 305 -12.63 28.74 17.64
C GLU A 305 -11.14 28.75 17.24
N THR A 306 -10.63 27.60 16.79
CA THR A 306 -9.22 27.39 16.38
C THR A 306 -9.02 27.50 14.86
N ALA A 307 -9.97 28.08 14.13
CA ALA A 307 -9.91 28.17 12.67
C ALA A 307 -8.72 29.03 12.18
N PRO A 308 -8.02 28.64 11.08
CA PRO A 308 -8.33 27.55 10.15
C PRO A 308 -8.08 26.16 10.75
N SER A 309 -9.05 25.24 10.62
CA SER A 309 -8.97 23.91 11.23
C SER A 309 -9.53 22.79 10.35
N ILE A 310 -9.05 21.58 10.60
CA ILE A 310 -9.47 20.35 9.94
C ILE A 310 -10.03 19.41 11.00
N VAL A 311 -11.27 18.94 10.79
CA VAL A 311 -11.90 17.91 11.62
C VAL A 311 -11.78 16.58 10.88
N PHE A 312 -10.99 15.65 11.42
CA PHE A 312 -10.75 14.34 10.84
C PHE A 312 -11.52 13.25 11.59
N PHE A 313 -12.40 12.55 10.89
CA PHE A 313 -13.11 11.38 11.38
C PHE A 313 -12.41 10.12 10.89
N ASP A 314 -11.83 9.34 11.81
CA ASP A 314 -11.32 8.00 11.50
C ASP A 314 -12.41 6.94 11.74
N GLU A 315 -12.46 5.94 10.87
CA GLU A 315 -13.48 4.87 10.88
C GLU A 315 -14.92 5.43 10.99
N ILE A 316 -15.26 6.38 10.11
CA ILE A 316 -16.57 7.04 10.13
C ILE A 316 -17.75 6.06 9.93
N ASP A 317 -17.49 4.89 9.33
CA ASP A 317 -18.45 3.78 9.20
C ASP A 317 -18.93 3.23 10.56
N SER A 318 -18.10 3.31 11.60
CA SER A 318 -18.49 2.89 12.97
C SER A 318 -19.48 3.83 13.66
N VAL A 319 -19.50 5.11 13.27
CA VAL A 319 -20.40 6.13 13.84
C VAL A 319 -21.59 6.40 12.93
N ALA A 320 -21.36 6.30 11.62
CA ALA A 320 -22.29 6.71 10.60
C ALA A 320 -22.65 5.62 9.60
N GLY A 321 -22.84 4.41 10.13
CA GLY A 321 -23.39 3.28 9.41
C GLY A 321 -24.80 3.52 8.87
N LYS A 322 -25.24 2.65 7.95
CA LYS A 322 -26.64 2.60 7.49
C LYS A 322 -27.59 2.46 8.68
N ARG A 323 -28.73 3.14 8.58
CA ARG A 323 -29.73 3.14 9.64
C ARG A 323 -30.38 1.78 9.77
N ASP A 324 -29.99 1.04 10.80
CA ASP A 324 -30.68 -0.16 11.22
C ASP A 324 -31.85 0.20 12.15
N ASP A 325 -32.94 -0.55 12.05
CA ASP A 325 -34.16 -0.35 12.86
C ASP A 325 -33.91 -0.56 14.37
N ASP A 326 -32.82 -1.24 14.76
CA ASP A 326 -32.46 -1.51 16.16
C ASP A 326 -31.46 -0.48 16.77
N GLY A 327 -30.88 0.41 15.96
CA GLY A 327 -29.77 1.32 16.33
C GLY A 327 -30.16 2.73 16.77
N ASP A 328 -30.98 2.90 17.82
CA ASP A 328 -31.50 4.21 18.28
C ASP A 328 -30.43 5.24 18.71
N VAL A 329 -29.25 4.78 19.14
CA VAL A 329 -28.14 5.67 19.56
C VAL A 329 -27.37 6.16 18.34
N GLU A 330 -26.91 5.23 17.50
CA GLU A 330 -26.16 5.51 16.26
C GLU A 330 -26.95 6.44 15.35
N ASN A 331 -28.23 6.13 15.10
CA ASN A 331 -29.11 6.97 14.27
C ASN A 331 -29.20 8.43 14.74
N ARG A 332 -29.11 8.68 16.06
CA ARG A 332 -29.10 10.05 16.59
C ARG A 332 -27.75 10.73 16.43
N VAL A 333 -26.67 10.00 16.63
CA VAL A 333 -25.31 10.51 16.40
C VAL A 333 -25.14 10.90 14.93
N VAL A 334 -25.60 10.07 13.99
CA VAL A 334 -25.65 10.41 12.56
C VAL A 334 -26.47 11.67 12.32
N ALA A 335 -27.69 11.75 12.86
CA ALA A 335 -28.53 12.94 12.69
C ALA A 335 -27.87 14.22 13.23
N GLN A 336 -27.15 14.13 14.35
CA GLN A 336 -26.40 15.25 14.92
C GLN A 336 -25.24 15.66 14.01
N LEU A 337 -24.45 14.70 13.49
CA LEU A 337 -23.37 14.96 12.55
C LEU A 337 -23.88 15.65 11.27
N LEU A 338 -25.00 15.18 10.71
CA LEU A 338 -25.65 15.81 9.56
C LEU A 338 -26.00 17.28 9.83
N SER A 339 -26.55 17.56 11.01
CA SER A 339 -26.92 18.92 11.43
C SER A 339 -25.70 19.83 11.60
N LEU A 340 -24.60 19.29 12.15
CA LEU A 340 -23.34 20.03 12.32
C LEU A 340 -22.69 20.37 10.97
N MET A 341 -22.68 19.44 10.03
CA MET A 341 -22.17 19.66 8.67
C MET A 341 -23.00 20.68 7.88
N ASP A 342 -24.33 20.58 7.94
CA ASP A 342 -25.23 21.55 7.28
C ASP A 342 -25.08 22.96 7.91
N GLY A 343 -24.79 23.00 9.22
CA GLY A 343 -24.58 24.21 10.01
C GLY A 343 -23.18 24.82 9.90
N LEU A 344 -22.28 24.28 9.07
CA LEU A 344 -21.01 24.93 8.74
C LEU A 344 -21.24 26.12 7.81
N GLU A 345 -20.68 27.27 8.16
CA GLU A 345 -20.73 28.47 7.32
C GLU A 345 -19.89 28.25 6.05
N SER A 346 -20.33 28.79 4.92
CA SER A 346 -19.65 28.65 3.61
C SER A 346 -18.35 29.45 3.48
N ARG A 347 -17.79 29.96 4.59
CA ARG A 347 -16.56 30.75 4.59
C ARG A 347 -15.29 29.92 4.42
N GLY A 348 -15.38 28.59 4.50
CA GLY A 348 -14.26 27.70 4.20
C GLY A 348 -13.21 27.57 5.30
N ASP A 349 -13.49 28.09 6.50
CA ASP A 349 -12.53 28.14 7.61
C ASP A 349 -12.38 26.78 8.33
N VAL A 350 -13.34 25.86 8.16
CA VAL A 350 -13.33 24.51 8.74
C VAL A 350 -13.66 23.49 7.66
N VAL A 351 -12.77 22.52 7.46
CA VAL A 351 -12.94 21.42 6.49
C VAL A 351 -13.10 20.10 7.24
N VAL A 352 -14.06 19.27 6.82
CA VAL A 352 -14.30 17.95 7.42
C VAL A 352 -13.72 16.85 6.52
N ILE A 353 -12.86 16.00 7.06
CA ILE A 353 -12.32 14.83 6.36
C ILE A 353 -12.85 13.57 7.04
N GLY A 354 -13.44 12.65 6.29
CA GLY A 354 -13.83 11.33 6.80
C GLY A 354 -12.98 10.24 6.18
N ALA A 355 -12.53 9.26 6.96
CA ALA A 355 -11.87 8.06 6.50
C ALA A 355 -12.74 6.83 6.77
N THR A 356 -12.87 5.94 5.78
CA THR A 356 -13.60 4.67 5.90
C THR A 356 -12.91 3.56 5.14
N ASN A 357 -13.07 2.33 5.61
CA ASN A 357 -12.67 1.15 4.83
C ASN A 357 -13.84 0.63 3.97
N ARG A 358 -15.07 1.06 4.25
CA ARG A 358 -16.32 0.55 3.68
C ARG A 358 -17.27 1.68 3.33
N VAL A 359 -17.06 2.32 2.18
CA VAL A 359 -17.90 3.41 1.68
C VAL A 359 -19.39 3.02 1.53
N ASP A 360 -19.66 1.74 1.28
CA ASP A 360 -21.02 1.21 1.17
C ASP A 360 -21.76 1.08 2.50
N ASP A 361 -21.04 1.04 3.62
CA ASP A 361 -21.65 0.90 4.95
C ASP A 361 -22.10 2.27 5.50
N ILE A 362 -21.66 3.38 4.91
CA ILE A 362 -22.02 4.75 5.33
C ILE A 362 -23.45 5.13 4.94
N ASP A 363 -24.13 5.91 5.78
CA ASP A 363 -25.44 6.50 5.47
C ASP A 363 -25.38 7.34 4.16
N PRO A 364 -26.21 7.00 3.13
CA PRO A 364 -26.24 7.73 1.87
C PRO A 364 -26.54 9.23 1.99
N ALA A 365 -27.09 9.71 3.11
CA ALA A 365 -27.33 11.12 3.37
C ALA A 365 -26.03 11.91 3.62
N LEU A 366 -24.98 11.27 4.11
CA LEU A 366 -23.67 11.89 4.30
C LEU A 366 -22.96 12.14 2.97
N ARG A 367 -23.18 11.26 1.99
CA ARG A 367 -22.61 11.29 0.63
C ARG A 367 -23.31 12.26 -0.34
N ARG A 368 -24.26 13.06 0.14
CA ARG A 368 -25.00 14.00 -0.70
C ARG A 368 -24.31 15.36 -0.73
N GLY A 369 -24.43 16.04 -1.87
CA GLY A 369 -23.90 17.39 -2.06
C GLY A 369 -24.36 18.39 -0.99
N GLY A 370 -23.42 19.17 -0.46
CA GLY A 370 -23.48 20.01 0.74
C GLY A 370 -22.77 19.42 1.97
N ARG A 371 -22.23 18.20 1.91
CA ARG A 371 -21.63 17.47 3.04
C ARG A 371 -20.30 16.81 2.63
N PHE A 372 -20.25 15.49 2.45
CA PHE A 372 -19.14 14.85 1.74
C PHE A 372 -19.38 14.97 0.24
N ASP A 373 -18.90 16.08 -0.30
CA ASP A 373 -19.07 16.45 -1.71
C ASP A 373 -18.12 15.67 -2.62
N ARG A 374 -17.05 15.14 -2.04
CA ARG A 374 -15.94 14.52 -2.74
C ARG A 374 -15.59 13.20 -2.10
N GLU A 375 -15.53 12.17 -2.92
CA GLU A 375 -15.09 10.83 -2.56
C GLU A 375 -13.77 10.59 -3.28
N ILE A 376 -12.73 10.24 -2.52
CA ILE A 376 -11.40 9.93 -3.03
C ILE A 376 -11.07 8.51 -2.61
N GLU A 377 -10.87 7.66 -3.61
CA GLU A 377 -10.39 6.31 -3.42
C GLU A 377 -8.89 6.35 -3.15
N ILE A 378 -8.46 5.74 -2.05
CA ILE A 378 -7.06 5.45 -1.76
C ILE A 378 -6.88 3.94 -1.94
N GLY A 379 -6.41 3.56 -3.13
CA GLY A 379 -6.20 2.19 -3.56
C GLY A 379 -4.92 1.56 -3.01
N VAL A 380 -4.64 0.33 -3.45
CA VAL A 380 -3.36 -0.35 -3.21
C VAL A 380 -2.29 0.30 -4.11
N PRO A 381 -1.10 0.61 -3.58
CA PRO A 381 -0.06 1.28 -4.36
C PRO A 381 0.46 0.42 -5.52
N SER A 382 0.76 1.08 -6.64
CA SER A 382 1.45 0.50 -7.79
C SER A 382 2.90 0.11 -7.46
N GLU A 383 3.61 -0.55 -8.37
CA GLU A 383 5.03 -0.87 -8.17
C GLU A 383 5.88 0.39 -7.92
N SER A 384 5.67 1.46 -8.70
CA SER A 384 6.34 2.75 -8.47
C SER A 384 5.95 3.34 -7.11
N GLY A 385 4.67 3.25 -6.72
CA GLY A 385 4.22 3.74 -5.43
C GLY A 385 4.82 2.96 -4.25
N ARG A 386 4.93 1.63 -4.36
CA ARG A 386 5.61 0.79 -3.36
C ARG A 386 7.09 1.13 -3.25
N ARG A 387 7.75 1.42 -4.37
CA ARG A 387 9.14 1.87 -4.39
C ARG A 387 9.32 3.18 -3.62
N GLU A 388 8.43 4.15 -3.80
CA GLU A 388 8.43 5.41 -3.05
C GLU A 388 8.15 5.20 -1.57
N ILE A 389 7.20 4.34 -1.22
CA ILE A 389 6.90 3.98 0.17
C ILE A 389 8.15 3.36 0.81
N LEU A 390 8.84 2.45 0.12
CA LEU A 390 10.10 1.89 0.58
C LEU A 390 11.18 2.96 0.76
N ASP A 391 11.29 3.96 -0.13
CA ASP A 391 12.20 5.10 0.07
C ASP A 391 11.91 5.84 1.38
N VAL A 392 10.64 6.10 1.69
CA VAL A 392 10.23 6.77 2.92
C VAL A 392 10.61 5.94 4.16
N HIS A 393 10.24 4.67 4.21
CA HIS A 393 10.49 3.83 5.39
C HIS A 393 11.97 3.46 5.56
N THR A 394 12.76 3.43 4.47
CA THR A 394 14.19 3.13 4.54
C THR A 394 15.09 4.36 4.71
N ARG A 395 14.54 5.58 4.64
CA ARG A 395 15.30 6.85 4.72
C ARG A 395 16.21 6.95 5.95
N GLY A 396 15.68 6.62 7.13
CA GLY A 396 16.44 6.60 8.40
C GLY A 396 17.23 5.31 8.67
N MET A 397 17.11 4.31 7.79
CA MET A 397 17.66 2.97 8.02
C MET A 397 19.02 2.80 7.32
N PRO A 398 20.05 2.25 8.00
CA PRO A 398 21.30 1.89 7.34
C PRO A 398 21.12 0.66 6.44
N ILE A 399 20.73 0.89 5.19
CA ILE A 399 20.74 -0.14 4.15
C ILE A 399 22.15 -0.35 3.60
N SER A 400 22.47 -1.58 3.26
CA SER A 400 23.73 -1.95 2.59
C SER A 400 23.56 -1.86 1.07
N ASP A 401 24.66 -1.65 0.35
CA ASP A 401 24.68 -1.44 -1.12
C ASP A 401 24.16 -2.64 -1.94
N ASP A 402 23.97 -3.79 -1.29
CA ASP A 402 23.41 -5.01 -1.89
C ASP A 402 21.88 -5.03 -1.93
N VAL A 403 21.21 -4.05 -1.28
CA VAL A 403 19.76 -3.91 -1.26
C VAL A 403 19.31 -3.07 -2.45
N ASP A 404 18.58 -3.71 -3.35
CA ASP A 404 17.90 -3.04 -4.45
C ASP A 404 16.41 -2.89 -4.13
N LEU A 405 15.99 -1.65 -3.91
CA LEU A 405 14.62 -1.31 -3.55
C LEU A 405 13.66 -1.47 -4.74
N ASP A 406 14.13 -1.38 -5.99
CA ASP A 406 13.29 -1.63 -7.18
C ASP A 406 12.92 -3.11 -7.25
N THR A 407 13.89 -4.00 -7.02
CA THR A 407 13.64 -5.45 -6.91
C THR A 407 12.71 -5.80 -5.74
N LEU A 408 12.74 -5.05 -4.63
CA LEU A 408 11.82 -5.27 -3.51
C LEU A 408 10.39 -4.80 -3.85
N ALA A 409 10.24 -3.69 -4.57
CA ALA A 409 8.95 -3.19 -5.00
C ALA A 409 8.24 -4.15 -5.99
N SER A 410 9.01 -4.78 -6.89
CA SER A 410 8.46 -5.76 -7.85
C SER A 410 7.98 -7.05 -7.18
N ARG A 411 8.59 -7.45 -6.06
CA ARG A 411 8.27 -8.68 -5.31
C ARG A 411 7.18 -8.50 -4.25
N THR A 412 6.77 -7.27 -3.95
CA THR A 412 5.80 -6.95 -2.88
C THR A 412 4.40 -6.69 -3.44
N HIS A 413 3.93 -7.54 -4.36
CA HIS A 413 2.61 -7.36 -4.98
C HIS A 413 1.49 -7.38 -3.94
N GLY A 414 0.58 -6.41 -4.01
CA GLY A 414 -0.55 -6.31 -3.08
C GLY A 414 -0.20 -5.82 -1.67
N PHE A 415 1.06 -5.47 -1.38
CA PHE A 415 1.43 -4.87 -0.09
C PHE A 415 0.90 -3.43 -0.01
N VAL A 416 0.27 -3.08 1.12
CA VAL A 416 -0.09 -1.68 1.44
C VAL A 416 1.03 -0.99 2.21
N GLY A 417 0.94 0.33 2.41
CA GLY A 417 1.97 1.09 3.12
C GLY A 417 2.30 0.52 4.51
N ALA A 418 1.27 0.12 5.27
CA ALA A 418 1.47 -0.53 6.56
C ALA A 418 2.20 -1.90 6.46
N ASP A 419 1.98 -2.67 5.39
CA ASP A 419 2.67 -3.95 5.21
C ASP A 419 4.15 -3.73 4.86
N LEU A 420 4.45 -2.70 4.07
CA LEU A 420 5.82 -2.32 3.73
C LEU A 420 6.57 -1.78 4.96
N ASP A 421 5.90 -1.03 5.83
CA ASP A 421 6.47 -0.60 7.12
C ASP A 421 6.79 -1.79 8.03
N VAL A 422 5.88 -2.78 8.11
CA VAL A 422 6.13 -4.03 8.84
C VAL A 422 7.28 -4.81 8.22
N LEU A 423 7.35 -4.91 6.89
CA LEU A 423 8.45 -5.57 6.17
C LEU A 423 9.81 -4.93 6.49
N VAL A 424 9.90 -3.60 6.46
CA VAL A 424 11.13 -2.86 6.79
C VAL A 424 11.51 -3.05 8.25
N SER A 425 10.53 -2.94 9.15
CA SER A 425 10.73 -3.15 10.59
C SER A 425 11.19 -4.58 10.90
N GLU A 426 10.62 -5.57 10.22
CA GLU A 426 10.98 -6.98 10.39
C GLU A 426 12.35 -7.28 9.78
N ALA A 427 12.73 -6.64 8.66
CA ALA A 427 14.08 -6.72 8.11
C ALA A 427 15.12 -6.13 9.08
N ALA A 428 14.83 -5.02 9.75
CA ALA A 428 15.67 -4.46 10.79
C ALA A 428 15.77 -5.41 12.00
N MET A 429 14.67 -6.03 12.41
CA MET A 429 14.65 -7.03 13.47
C MET A 429 15.44 -8.29 13.10
N HIS A 430 15.36 -8.76 11.86
CA HIS A 430 16.20 -9.84 11.33
C HIS A 430 17.69 -9.48 11.40
N ALA A 431 18.07 -8.27 11.01
CA ALA A 431 19.45 -7.79 11.13
C ALA A 431 19.91 -7.79 12.60
N ILE A 432 19.03 -7.39 13.54
CA ILE A 432 19.30 -7.44 14.97
C ILE A 432 19.41 -8.88 15.48
N ARG A 433 18.55 -9.81 15.06
CA ARG A 433 18.58 -11.22 15.47
C ARG A 433 19.84 -11.92 14.96
N ASN A 434 20.22 -11.65 13.72
CA ASN A 434 21.37 -12.24 13.03
C ASN A 434 22.69 -11.51 13.32
N ARG A 435 22.68 -10.51 14.21
CA ARG A 435 23.88 -9.76 14.56
C ARG A 435 24.95 -10.67 15.19
N PRO A 436 26.24 -10.35 15.02
CA PRO A 436 27.33 -11.07 15.68
C PRO A 436 27.15 -11.13 17.21
N THR A 437 27.24 -12.34 17.78
CA THR A 437 26.95 -12.56 19.21
C THR A 437 28.14 -12.29 20.13
N GLU A 438 29.38 -12.43 19.66
CA GLU A 438 30.60 -12.34 20.47
C GLU A 438 31.72 -11.48 19.86
N GLY A 439 32.62 -10.99 20.72
CA GLY A 439 33.91 -10.38 20.34
C GLY A 439 33.86 -8.91 19.89
N GLU A 440 34.90 -8.51 19.15
CA GLU A 440 35.02 -7.18 18.54
C GLU A 440 33.98 -6.94 17.44
N ALA A 441 33.56 -8.00 16.74
CA ALA A 441 32.55 -7.93 15.68
C ALA A 441 31.19 -7.43 16.18
N ARG A 442 30.77 -7.81 17.40
CA ARG A 442 29.52 -7.30 17.99
C ARG A 442 29.60 -5.81 18.30
N LYS A 443 30.75 -5.34 18.80
CA LYS A 443 30.95 -3.91 19.10
C LYS A 443 30.94 -3.10 17.81
N ALA A 444 31.69 -3.55 16.79
CA ALA A 444 31.72 -2.91 15.48
C ALA A 444 30.32 -2.82 14.85
N TRP A 445 29.53 -3.90 14.87
CA TRP A 445 28.17 -3.87 14.34
C TRP A 445 27.21 -3.02 15.18
N SER A 446 27.39 -2.97 16.50
CA SER A 446 26.57 -2.11 17.37
C SER A 446 26.91 -0.63 17.21
N GLU A 447 28.13 -0.32 16.77
CA GLU A 447 28.59 1.04 16.44
C GLU A 447 28.09 1.49 15.06
N ASP A 448 28.00 0.55 14.11
CA ASP A 448 27.51 0.78 12.74
C ASP A 448 26.62 -0.39 12.25
N PRO A 449 25.34 -0.42 12.64
CA PRO A 449 24.42 -1.47 12.20
C PRO A 449 24.12 -1.29 10.72
N SER A 450 23.98 -2.40 9.99
CA SER A 450 23.57 -2.41 8.58
C SER A 450 22.55 -3.52 8.32
N VAL A 451 21.59 -3.21 7.44
CA VAL A 451 20.55 -4.12 6.97
C VAL A 451 20.90 -4.54 5.55
N ALA A 452 21.36 -5.78 5.41
CA ALA A 452 21.67 -6.43 4.14
C ALA A 452 20.43 -7.07 3.50
N ARG A 453 20.54 -7.42 2.20
CA ARG A 453 19.48 -8.06 1.40
C ARG A 453 18.92 -9.33 2.04
N ALA A 454 19.78 -10.16 2.63
CA ALA A 454 19.38 -11.40 3.29
C ALA A 454 18.36 -11.19 4.43
N ASN A 455 18.38 -10.03 5.09
CA ASN A 455 17.41 -9.72 6.15
C ASN A 455 16.04 -9.38 5.57
N PHE A 456 15.99 -8.70 4.42
CA PHE A 456 14.74 -8.44 3.70
C PHE A 456 14.14 -9.72 3.11
N ASP A 457 14.97 -10.61 2.56
CA ASP A 457 14.52 -11.92 2.08
C ASP A 457 13.95 -12.77 3.23
N GLY A 458 14.56 -12.72 4.41
CA GLY A 458 14.03 -13.37 5.62
C GLY A 458 12.72 -12.76 6.11
N ALA A 459 12.61 -11.44 6.12
CA ALA A 459 11.39 -10.73 6.51
C ALA A 459 10.22 -11.01 5.55
N MET A 460 10.48 -11.08 4.25
CA MET A 460 9.46 -11.35 3.23
C MET A 460 8.86 -12.76 3.34
N ALA A 461 9.58 -13.71 3.96
CA ALA A 461 9.03 -15.04 4.25
C ALA A 461 8.07 -15.05 5.46
N GLU A 462 8.08 -14.02 6.31
CA GLU A 462 7.26 -13.92 7.53
C GLU A 462 6.09 -12.94 7.38
N VAL A 463 6.22 -11.91 6.54
CA VAL A 463 5.21 -10.84 6.39
C VAL A 463 4.20 -11.18 5.30
N GLU A 464 2.94 -11.39 5.69
CA GLU A 464 1.82 -11.60 4.78
C GLU A 464 1.07 -10.30 4.46
N PRO A 465 0.78 -10.00 3.17
CA PRO A 465 0.09 -8.78 2.77
C PRO A 465 -1.33 -8.68 3.35
N SER A 466 -1.65 -7.55 3.98
CA SER A 466 -2.94 -7.30 4.64
C SER A 466 -4.10 -7.20 3.65
N ALA A 467 -3.86 -6.69 2.43
CA ALA A 467 -4.89 -6.63 1.38
C ALA A 467 -5.34 -8.03 0.93
N MET A 468 -4.47 -9.03 1.04
CA MET A 468 -4.74 -10.42 0.66
C MET A 468 -5.36 -11.25 1.78
N ARG A 469 -5.42 -10.75 3.03
CA ARG A 469 -5.92 -11.52 4.19
C ARG A 469 -7.40 -11.85 4.15
N GLU A 470 -8.20 -11.18 3.31
CA GLU A 470 -9.66 -11.34 3.37
C GLU A 470 -10.22 -12.31 2.30
N TYR A 471 -9.47 -12.66 1.25
CA TYR A 471 -9.64 -13.89 0.42
C TYR A 471 -8.26 -14.24 -0.16
N VAL A 472 -7.78 -15.47 0.11
CA VAL A 472 -6.44 -15.91 -0.28
C VAL A 472 -6.34 -15.96 -1.81
N ALA A 473 -5.70 -14.96 -2.41
CA ALA A 473 -5.13 -15.11 -3.75
C ALA A 473 -3.89 -16.01 -3.59
N GLU A 474 -4.05 -17.29 -3.88
CA GLU A 474 -2.92 -18.22 -3.90
C GLU A 474 -2.15 -17.97 -5.21
N GLN A 475 -0.83 -17.86 -5.18
CA GLN A 475 -0.06 -18.19 -6.39
C GLN A 475 0.16 -19.70 -6.35
N PRO A 476 -0.45 -20.48 -7.26
CA PRO A 476 -0.25 -21.91 -7.27
C PRO A 476 1.22 -22.20 -7.60
N ASN A 477 1.89 -23.04 -6.80
CA ASN A 477 3.23 -23.56 -7.11
C ASN A 477 3.19 -24.68 -8.17
N VAL A 478 2.22 -24.62 -9.07
CA VAL A 478 1.94 -25.67 -10.07
C VAL A 478 2.06 -25.00 -11.42
N ASP A 479 2.88 -25.55 -12.30
CA ASP A 479 3.11 -25.04 -13.66
C ASP A 479 2.53 -26.00 -14.70
N PHE A 480 2.56 -25.63 -15.99
CA PHE A 480 2.08 -26.54 -17.05
C PHE A 480 2.89 -27.83 -17.17
N SER A 481 4.12 -27.89 -16.63
CA SER A 481 4.91 -29.12 -16.52
C SER A 481 4.29 -30.17 -15.60
N ASP A 482 3.56 -29.72 -14.57
CA ASP A 482 2.93 -30.60 -13.57
C ASP A 482 1.58 -31.16 -14.07
N VAL A 483 1.16 -30.79 -15.28
CA VAL A 483 -0.05 -31.30 -15.92
C VAL A 483 0.33 -32.25 -17.05
N GLY A 484 0.06 -33.54 -16.89
CA GLY A 484 0.31 -34.53 -17.94
C GLY A 484 -0.66 -34.40 -19.12
N GLY A 485 -0.14 -34.21 -20.34
CA GLY A 485 -0.91 -34.19 -21.58
C GLY A 485 -1.73 -32.91 -21.80
N LEU A 486 -2.86 -33.03 -22.52
CA LEU A 486 -3.81 -31.95 -22.82
C LEU A 486 -3.23 -30.77 -23.61
N ASP A 487 -2.31 -31.02 -24.54
CA ASP A 487 -1.56 -29.98 -25.27
C ASP A 487 -2.47 -28.95 -25.96
N GLN A 488 -3.57 -29.42 -26.57
CA GLN A 488 -4.53 -28.52 -27.24
C GLN A 488 -5.28 -27.62 -26.25
N ALA A 489 -5.63 -28.14 -25.06
CA ALA A 489 -6.31 -27.35 -24.03
C ALA A 489 -5.37 -26.32 -23.41
N LYS A 490 -4.09 -26.70 -23.17
CA LYS A 490 -3.04 -25.80 -22.70
C LYS A 490 -2.83 -24.65 -23.68
N GLN A 491 -2.63 -24.96 -24.95
CA GLN A 491 -2.45 -23.94 -25.99
C GLN A 491 -3.64 -22.98 -26.08
N THR A 492 -4.88 -23.50 -26.01
CA THR A 492 -6.07 -22.64 -26.06
C THR A 492 -6.19 -21.74 -24.83
N LEU A 493 -5.76 -22.21 -23.65
CA LEU A 493 -5.73 -21.40 -22.43
C LEU A 493 -4.65 -20.32 -22.47
N GLU A 494 -3.47 -20.65 -22.97
CA GLU A 494 -2.36 -19.72 -23.20
C GLU A 494 -2.80 -18.57 -24.13
N GLU A 495 -3.45 -18.92 -25.26
CA GLU A 495 -4.02 -17.96 -26.21
C GLU A 495 -5.13 -17.09 -25.61
N ALA A 496 -5.93 -17.64 -24.70
CA ALA A 496 -7.07 -16.94 -24.12
C ALA A 496 -6.69 -16.01 -22.96
N VAL A 497 -5.63 -16.31 -22.21
CA VAL A 497 -5.30 -15.63 -20.96
C VAL A 497 -3.96 -14.90 -21.01
N GLU A 498 -2.91 -15.55 -21.53
CA GLU A 498 -1.58 -14.94 -21.58
C GLU A 498 -1.47 -13.92 -22.71
N TRP A 499 -2.04 -14.21 -23.88
CA TRP A 499 -1.89 -13.33 -25.04
C TRP A 499 -2.54 -11.95 -24.88
N PRO A 500 -3.74 -11.80 -24.28
CA PRO A 500 -4.28 -10.47 -23.98
C PRO A 500 -3.37 -9.64 -23.06
N LEU A 501 -2.71 -10.29 -22.10
CA LEU A 501 -1.81 -9.63 -21.14
C LEU A 501 -0.47 -9.27 -21.78
N ALA A 502 0.12 -10.17 -22.57
CA ALA A 502 1.43 -10.00 -23.19
C ALA A 502 1.39 -9.15 -24.49
N TYR A 503 0.32 -9.28 -25.28
CA TYR A 503 0.21 -8.72 -26.62
C TYR A 503 -0.91 -7.67 -26.77
N GLY A 504 -1.26 -6.96 -25.69
CA GLY A 504 -2.32 -5.92 -25.70
C GLY A 504 -2.32 -4.98 -26.92
N PRO A 505 -1.19 -4.37 -27.33
CA PRO A 505 -1.14 -3.49 -28.49
C PRO A 505 -1.54 -4.15 -29.83
N LEU A 506 -1.37 -5.47 -29.96
CA LEU A 506 -1.78 -6.21 -31.16
C LEU A 506 -3.31 -6.35 -31.24
N PHE A 507 -4.00 -6.51 -30.10
CA PHE A 507 -5.46 -6.57 -30.04
C PHE A 507 -6.09 -5.23 -30.42
N GLU A 508 -5.51 -4.12 -29.96
CA GLU A 508 -5.93 -2.77 -30.35
C GLU A 508 -5.72 -2.52 -31.85
N ALA A 509 -4.55 -2.87 -32.38
CA ALA A 509 -4.24 -2.71 -33.81
C ALA A 509 -5.14 -3.58 -34.70
N ALA A 510 -5.52 -4.76 -34.23
CA ALA A 510 -6.44 -5.67 -34.92
C ALA A 510 -7.92 -5.29 -34.71
N ASN A 511 -8.22 -4.29 -33.86
CA ASN A 511 -9.58 -3.91 -33.46
C ASN A 511 -10.43 -5.13 -33.05
N THR A 512 -9.82 -6.02 -32.26
CA THR A 512 -10.41 -7.28 -31.81
C THR A 512 -10.42 -7.29 -30.28
N SER A 513 -11.58 -7.63 -29.69
CA SER A 513 -11.70 -7.76 -28.23
C SER A 513 -11.12 -9.10 -27.77
N PRO A 514 -10.40 -9.13 -26.63
CA PRO A 514 -9.95 -10.39 -26.03
C PRO A 514 -11.16 -11.24 -25.59
N PRO A 515 -11.00 -12.56 -25.52
CA PRO A 515 -12.05 -13.46 -25.02
C PRO A 515 -12.42 -13.09 -23.58
N SER A 516 -13.72 -13.00 -23.29
CA SER A 516 -14.19 -12.46 -22.00
C SER A 516 -14.21 -13.50 -20.89
N GLY A 517 -14.22 -14.79 -21.23
CA GLY A 517 -14.24 -15.85 -20.21
C GLY A 517 -14.17 -17.26 -20.80
N VAL A 518 -13.51 -18.14 -20.07
CA VAL A 518 -13.25 -19.52 -20.49
C VAL A 518 -14.08 -20.49 -19.65
N LEU A 519 -14.74 -21.46 -20.29
CA LEU A 519 -15.41 -22.58 -19.64
C LEU A 519 -14.66 -23.90 -19.92
N LEU A 520 -14.09 -24.48 -18.88
CA LEU A 520 -13.55 -25.84 -18.86
C LEU A 520 -14.67 -26.83 -18.57
N TYR A 521 -14.88 -27.82 -19.45
CA TYR A 521 -15.90 -28.86 -19.24
C TYR A 521 -15.40 -30.28 -19.55
N GLY A 522 -16.08 -31.29 -19.03
CA GLY A 522 -15.81 -32.72 -19.31
C GLY A 522 -15.98 -33.61 -18.07
N PRO A 523 -15.54 -34.89 -18.12
CA PRO A 523 -15.75 -35.84 -17.03
C PRO A 523 -15.05 -35.43 -15.72
N PRO A 524 -15.58 -35.87 -14.55
CA PRO A 524 -14.93 -35.62 -13.26
C PRO A 524 -13.57 -36.32 -13.19
N GLY A 525 -12.64 -35.76 -12.41
CA GLY A 525 -11.31 -36.37 -12.21
C GLY A 525 -10.33 -36.21 -13.37
N THR A 526 -10.66 -35.38 -14.38
CA THR A 526 -9.80 -35.07 -15.54
C THR A 526 -8.81 -33.92 -15.30
N GLY A 527 -8.76 -33.37 -14.08
CA GLY A 527 -7.78 -32.34 -13.71
C GLY A 527 -8.14 -30.90 -14.11
N LYS A 528 -9.43 -30.54 -14.26
CA LYS A 528 -9.87 -29.17 -14.62
C LYS A 528 -9.36 -28.10 -13.65
N THR A 529 -9.51 -28.34 -12.36
CA THR A 529 -9.01 -27.47 -11.28
C THR A 529 -7.48 -27.37 -11.31
N LEU A 530 -6.81 -28.49 -11.58
CA LEU A 530 -5.34 -28.55 -11.66
C LEU A 530 -4.80 -27.80 -12.90
N LEU A 531 -5.50 -27.88 -14.03
CA LEU A 531 -5.18 -27.13 -15.25
C LEU A 531 -5.35 -25.62 -15.05
N ALA A 532 -6.39 -25.18 -14.34
CA ALA A 532 -6.58 -23.76 -14.02
C ALA A 532 -5.54 -23.23 -13.03
N ARG A 533 -5.14 -24.04 -12.04
CA ARG A 533 -4.04 -23.72 -11.13
C ARG A 533 -2.70 -23.62 -11.88
N ALA A 534 -2.42 -24.54 -12.79
CA ALA A 534 -1.23 -24.53 -13.64
C ALA A 534 -1.13 -23.28 -14.52
N LEU A 535 -2.25 -22.86 -15.10
CA LEU A 535 -2.33 -21.63 -15.89
C LEU A 535 -1.92 -20.39 -15.08
N ALA A 536 -2.36 -20.32 -13.82
CA ALA A 536 -2.03 -19.19 -12.97
C ALA A 536 -0.58 -19.18 -12.48
N GLY A 537 0.01 -20.36 -12.22
CA GLY A 537 1.45 -20.50 -11.92
C GLY A 537 2.31 -20.00 -13.09
N GLU A 538 2.01 -20.46 -14.30
CA GLU A 538 2.74 -20.07 -15.52
C GLU A 538 2.62 -18.57 -15.82
N SER A 539 1.41 -18.02 -15.68
CA SER A 539 1.14 -16.61 -16.00
C SER A 539 1.66 -15.63 -14.93
N GLY A 540 1.99 -16.11 -13.73
CA GLY A 540 2.42 -15.27 -12.60
C GLY A 540 1.37 -14.27 -12.11
N VAL A 541 0.10 -14.48 -12.43
CA VAL A 541 -1.03 -13.59 -12.09
C VAL A 541 -1.75 -14.06 -10.83
N ASN A 542 -2.49 -13.16 -10.18
CA ASN A 542 -3.23 -13.49 -8.97
C ASN A 542 -4.34 -14.50 -9.27
N PHE A 543 -4.41 -15.62 -8.54
CA PHE A 543 -5.44 -16.64 -8.71
C PHE A 543 -6.44 -16.63 -7.55
N ILE A 544 -7.71 -16.41 -7.88
CA ILE A 544 -8.81 -16.39 -6.91
C ILE A 544 -9.70 -17.59 -7.19
N GLU A 545 -9.57 -18.65 -6.40
CA GLU A 545 -10.42 -19.84 -6.48
C GLU A 545 -11.66 -19.67 -5.61
N VAL A 546 -12.84 -19.87 -6.21
CA VAL A 546 -14.10 -19.95 -5.49
C VAL A 546 -14.86 -21.19 -5.94
N LYS A 547 -15.21 -22.04 -4.97
CA LYS A 547 -16.04 -23.22 -5.22
C LYS A 547 -17.51 -22.81 -5.25
N GLY A 548 -18.29 -23.36 -6.18
CA GLY A 548 -19.71 -23.04 -6.34
C GLY A 548 -20.54 -23.13 -5.05
N PRO A 549 -20.37 -24.16 -4.19
CA PRO A 549 -21.06 -24.21 -2.89
C PRO A 549 -20.71 -23.05 -1.95
N GLU A 550 -19.50 -22.50 -2.00
CA GLU A 550 -19.08 -21.38 -1.14
C GLU A 550 -19.81 -20.08 -1.47
N LEU A 551 -20.29 -19.92 -2.70
CA LEU A 551 -21.14 -18.79 -3.10
C LEU A 551 -22.56 -18.90 -2.49
N LEU A 552 -22.98 -20.11 -2.11
CA LEU A 552 -24.31 -20.38 -1.55
C LEU A 552 -24.32 -20.39 -0.01
N ASP A 553 -23.24 -20.86 0.62
CA ASP A 553 -23.21 -21.15 2.06
C ASP A 553 -22.94 -19.94 2.97
N ARG A 554 -22.37 -18.83 2.47
CA ARG A 554 -21.98 -17.66 3.29
C ARG A 554 -23.17 -16.77 3.69
N TYR A 555 -24.24 -17.34 4.26
CA TYR A 555 -25.48 -16.70 4.76
C TYR A 555 -26.65 -16.65 3.76
N VAL A 556 -27.74 -17.30 4.17
CA VAL A 556 -29.07 -17.24 3.55
C VAL A 556 -29.56 -15.77 3.54
N GLY A 557 -29.22 -15.02 2.48
CA GLY A 557 -29.61 -13.62 2.30
C GLY A 557 -28.62 -12.73 1.54
N GLU A 558 -27.31 -13.03 1.58
CA GLU A 558 -26.25 -12.11 1.08
C GLU A 558 -25.40 -12.66 -0.08
N SER A 559 -25.78 -13.79 -0.70
CA SER A 559 -25.02 -14.41 -1.78
C SER A 559 -24.79 -13.49 -3.02
N GLU A 560 -25.65 -12.50 -3.25
CA GLU A 560 -25.45 -11.47 -4.30
C GLU A 560 -24.29 -10.51 -3.97
N LYS A 561 -24.21 -10.06 -2.71
CA LYS A 561 -23.15 -9.16 -2.25
C LYS A 561 -21.80 -9.87 -2.34
N ALA A 562 -21.75 -11.16 -2.02
CA ALA A 562 -20.53 -11.97 -2.13
C ALA A 562 -20.00 -12.05 -3.57
N VAL A 563 -20.87 -12.23 -4.57
CA VAL A 563 -20.45 -12.22 -6.00
C VAL A 563 -19.94 -10.82 -6.38
N ARG A 564 -20.65 -9.75 -6.02
CA ARG A 564 -20.19 -8.38 -6.31
C ARG A 564 -18.84 -8.08 -5.69
N GLU A 565 -18.66 -8.47 -4.44
CA GLU A 565 -17.44 -8.27 -3.68
C GLU A 565 -16.26 -9.06 -4.28
N LEU A 566 -16.50 -10.32 -4.67
CA LEU A 566 -15.50 -11.16 -5.36
C LEU A 566 -14.97 -10.46 -6.61
N PHE A 567 -15.86 -9.99 -7.49
CA PHE A 567 -15.47 -9.33 -8.74
C PHE A 567 -14.89 -7.93 -8.50
N HIS A 568 -15.37 -7.19 -7.51
CA HIS A 568 -14.79 -5.90 -7.12
C HIS A 568 -13.33 -6.07 -6.67
N ARG A 569 -13.04 -7.07 -5.83
CA ARG A 569 -11.67 -7.38 -5.38
C ARG A 569 -10.80 -7.91 -6.51
N ALA A 570 -11.33 -8.77 -7.37
CA ALA A 570 -10.59 -9.27 -8.53
C ALA A 570 -10.15 -8.13 -9.46
N ARG A 571 -10.98 -7.09 -9.61
CA ARG A 571 -10.60 -5.85 -10.33
C ARG A 571 -9.51 -5.07 -9.59
N GLN A 572 -9.57 -4.96 -8.26
CA GLN A 572 -8.54 -4.30 -7.46
C GLN A 572 -7.18 -5.03 -7.52
N SER A 573 -7.18 -6.35 -7.65
CA SER A 573 -5.98 -7.18 -7.72
C SER A 573 -5.54 -7.51 -9.15
N ALA A 574 -6.08 -6.83 -10.17
CA ALA A 574 -5.72 -7.05 -11.56
C ALA A 574 -4.22 -6.76 -11.80
N PRO A 575 -3.48 -7.60 -12.56
CA PRO A 575 -3.96 -8.74 -13.34
C PRO A 575 -4.30 -9.97 -12.49
N SER A 576 -5.51 -10.51 -12.67
CA SER A 576 -6.02 -11.65 -11.88
C SER A 576 -6.90 -12.60 -12.70
N ILE A 577 -6.87 -13.87 -12.30
CA ILE A 577 -7.72 -14.95 -12.79
C ILE A 577 -8.72 -15.32 -11.70
N VAL A 578 -10.01 -15.19 -12.00
CA VAL A 578 -11.09 -15.68 -11.13
C VAL A 578 -11.49 -17.06 -11.61
N PHE A 579 -11.21 -18.07 -10.78
CA PHE A 579 -11.56 -19.45 -11.05
C PHE A 579 -12.84 -19.86 -10.30
N LEU A 580 -13.89 -20.16 -11.06
CA LEU A 580 -15.18 -20.61 -10.55
C LEU A 580 -15.31 -22.13 -10.72
N ASP A 581 -15.02 -22.89 -9.68
CA ASP A 581 -15.15 -24.35 -9.71
C ASP A 581 -16.59 -24.81 -9.43
N GLU A 582 -17.00 -25.93 -10.00
CA GLU A 582 -18.34 -26.51 -9.85
C GLU A 582 -19.47 -25.50 -10.08
N ILE A 583 -19.37 -24.66 -11.13
CA ILE A 583 -20.36 -23.62 -11.43
C ILE A 583 -21.78 -24.19 -11.67
N ASP A 584 -21.89 -25.46 -12.04
CA ASP A 584 -23.17 -26.17 -12.20
C ASP A 584 -23.91 -26.41 -10.87
N SER A 585 -23.26 -26.22 -9.72
CA SER A 585 -23.92 -26.21 -8.42
C SER A 585 -24.78 -24.95 -8.21
N VAL A 586 -24.34 -23.81 -8.74
CA VAL A 586 -24.98 -22.48 -8.59
C VAL A 586 -25.87 -22.15 -9.78
N ALA A 587 -25.47 -22.54 -11.00
CA ALA A 587 -26.07 -22.10 -12.25
C ALA A 587 -26.85 -23.19 -12.98
N LYS A 588 -27.76 -23.89 -12.29
CA LYS A 588 -28.56 -24.96 -12.90
C LYS A 588 -29.56 -24.42 -13.94
N THR A 589 -29.71 -25.12 -15.05
CA THR A 589 -30.68 -24.81 -16.11
C THR A 589 -32.09 -24.69 -15.52
N ARG A 590 -32.77 -23.58 -15.86
CA ARG A 590 -34.19 -23.33 -15.57
C ARG A 590 -35.08 -24.34 -16.29
N GLU A 591 -35.19 -25.57 -15.79
CA GLU A 591 -36.15 -26.54 -16.30
C GLU A 591 -37.55 -26.17 -15.80
N GLY A 592 -38.36 -25.63 -16.72
CA GLY A 592 -39.69 -25.11 -16.41
C GLY A 592 -40.65 -26.16 -15.86
N GLY A 593 -41.34 -25.79 -14.77
CA GLY A 593 -42.65 -26.34 -14.44
C GLY A 593 -42.87 -26.78 -12.99
N GLY A 594 -43.10 -25.80 -12.10
CA GLY A 594 -44.05 -25.95 -10.99
C GLY A 594 -43.55 -26.54 -9.67
N GLY A 595 -43.33 -25.64 -8.70
CA GLY A 595 -43.62 -25.91 -7.29
C GLY A 595 -42.45 -25.79 -6.30
N GLY A 596 -42.38 -24.63 -5.61
CA GLY A 596 -41.91 -24.57 -4.23
C GLY A 596 -40.57 -23.89 -3.94
N GLY A 597 -40.55 -22.55 -3.93
CA GLY A 597 -39.87 -21.70 -2.93
C GLY A 597 -38.36 -21.80 -2.65
N GLY A 598 -37.60 -22.65 -3.35
CA GLY A 598 -36.17 -22.85 -3.10
C GLY A 598 -35.21 -22.12 -4.06
N ASP A 599 -35.65 -21.79 -5.28
CA ASP A 599 -34.75 -21.34 -6.37
C ASP A 599 -34.59 -19.80 -6.49
N ASP A 600 -35.29 -18.99 -5.68
CA ASP A 600 -35.20 -17.52 -5.79
C ASP A 600 -33.82 -16.96 -5.39
N VAL A 601 -33.04 -17.69 -4.58
CA VAL A 601 -31.70 -17.24 -4.15
C VAL A 601 -30.66 -17.55 -5.23
N THR A 602 -30.68 -18.76 -5.79
CA THR A 602 -29.78 -19.18 -6.87
C THR A 602 -30.02 -18.35 -8.13
N ASP A 603 -31.27 -18.04 -8.48
CA ASP A 603 -31.59 -17.18 -9.63
C ASP A 603 -31.04 -15.74 -9.48
N ARG A 604 -31.03 -15.20 -8.26
CA ARG A 604 -30.45 -13.88 -7.96
C ARG A 604 -28.93 -13.90 -8.06
N VAL A 605 -28.28 -14.93 -7.54
CA VAL A 605 -26.82 -15.12 -7.64
C VAL A 605 -26.39 -15.24 -9.10
N VAL A 606 -27.10 -16.05 -9.91
CA VAL A 606 -26.83 -16.17 -11.35
C VAL A 606 -27.02 -14.82 -12.04
N SER A 607 -28.07 -14.08 -11.73
CA SER A 607 -28.31 -12.75 -12.33
C SER A 607 -27.20 -11.75 -12.01
N GLN A 608 -26.68 -11.76 -10.78
CA GLN A 608 -25.53 -10.94 -10.41
C GLN A 608 -24.27 -11.38 -11.14
N LEU A 609 -24.01 -12.68 -11.23
CA LEU A 609 -22.85 -13.22 -11.94
C LEU A 609 -22.88 -12.83 -13.43
N LEU A 610 -24.06 -12.86 -14.07
CA LEU A 610 -24.21 -12.36 -15.44
C LEU A 610 -23.88 -10.87 -15.57
N THR A 611 -24.29 -10.06 -14.57
CA THR A 611 -24.00 -8.62 -14.55
C THR A 611 -22.50 -8.37 -14.42
N GLU A 612 -21.80 -9.13 -13.57
CA GLU A 612 -20.35 -9.01 -13.42
C GLU A 612 -19.59 -9.48 -14.67
N LEU A 613 -20.03 -10.60 -15.29
CA LEU A 613 -19.44 -11.11 -16.54
C LEU A 613 -19.62 -10.13 -17.70
N ASP A 614 -20.78 -9.47 -17.82
CA ASP A 614 -21.02 -8.45 -18.85
C ASP A 614 -20.09 -7.22 -18.65
N GLY A 615 -19.69 -6.94 -17.41
CA GLY A 615 -18.74 -5.88 -17.05
C GLY A 615 -17.26 -6.23 -17.21
N LEU A 616 -16.91 -7.45 -17.65
CA LEU A 616 -15.52 -7.84 -17.91
C LEU A 616 -14.93 -7.15 -19.15
N ALA A 617 -15.78 -6.77 -20.10
CA ALA A 617 -15.34 -6.06 -21.31
C ALA A 617 -14.65 -4.72 -21.00
N ASP A 618 -14.94 -4.12 -19.84
CA ASP A 618 -14.36 -2.86 -19.39
C ASP A 618 -12.95 -3.02 -18.79
N ASN A 619 -12.52 -4.25 -18.46
CA ASN A 619 -11.23 -4.53 -17.82
C ASN A 619 -10.51 -5.74 -18.47
N PRO A 620 -9.63 -5.53 -19.46
CA PRO A 620 -8.96 -6.63 -20.17
C PRO A 620 -7.96 -7.43 -19.31
N ASN A 621 -7.58 -6.89 -18.14
CA ASN A 621 -6.63 -7.52 -17.21
C ASN A 621 -7.29 -8.48 -16.20
N LEU A 622 -8.61 -8.69 -16.30
CA LEU A 622 -9.37 -9.61 -15.46
C LEU A 622 -9.96 -10.72 -16.32
N VAL A 623 -9.57 -11.96 -16.04
CA VAL A 623 -10.05 -13.12 -16.80
C VAL A 623 -10.84 -14.06 -15.88
N VAL A 624 -11.98 -14.54 -16.36
CA VAL A 624 -12.78 -15.54 -15.64
C VAL A 624 -12.61 -16.91 -16.29
N VAL A 625 -12.25 -17.90 -15.47
CA VAL A 625 -12.19 -19.31 -15.86
C VAL A 625 -13.20 -20.08 -15.02
N ALA A 626 -14.21 -20.67 -15.65
CA ALA A 626 -15.20 -21.50 -14.98
C ALA A 626 -14.95 -22.98 -15.29
N ALA A 627 -15.15 -23.86 -14.32
CA ALA A 627 -15.09 -25.31 -14.51
C ALA A 627 -16.43 -25.99 -14.21
N THR A 628 -16.77 -26.98 -15.03
CA THR A 628 -17.95 -27.82 -14.81
C THR A 628 -17.73 -29.26 -15.25
N ASN A 629 -18.40 -30.17 -14.57
CA ASN A 629 -18.48 -31.56 -15.03
C ASN A 629 -19.62 -31.77 -16.04
N ARG A 630 -20.58 -30.82 -16.12
CA ARG A 630 -21.83 -30.99 -16.85
C ARG A 630 -22.20 -29.72 -17.61
N LYS A 631 -21.65 -29.55 -18.82
CA LYS A 631 -21.98 -28.42 -19.72
C LYS A 631 -23.49 -28.23 -19.94
N GLU A 632 -24.23 -29.33 -20.10
CA GLU A 632 -25.69 -29.32 -20.32
C GLU A 632 -26.50 -28.82 -19.11
N ALA A 633 -25.91 -28.83 -17.91
CA ALA A 633 -26.59 -28.42 -16.68
C ALA A 633 -26.50 -26.91 -16.41
N ILE A 634 -25.69 -26.17 -17.17
CA ILE A 634 -25.46 -24.74 -16.98
C ILE A 634 -26.53 -23.91 -17.71
N ASP A 635 -26.97 -22.81 -17.09
CA ASP A 635 -27.82 -21.81 -17.75
C ASP A 635 -27.16 -21.30 -19.05
N ARG A 636 -27.89 -21.44 -20.16
CA ARG A 636 -27.49 -20.95 -21.49
C ARG A 636 -27.21 -19.45 -21.53
N ALA A 637 -27.68 -18.67 -20.55
CA ALA A 637 -27.33 -17.26 -20.42
C ALA A 637 -25.83 -17.05 -20.18
N LEU A 638 -25.15 -17.95 -19.47
CA LEU A 638 -23.71 -17.86 -19.18
C LEU A 638 -22.84 -18.15 -20.41
N LEU A 639 -23.32 -19.03 -21.30
CA LEU A 639 -22.61 -19.48 -22.51
C LEU A 639 -22.72 -18.52 -23.70
N ARG A 640 -23.26 -17.32 -23.49
CA ARG A 640 -23.45 -16.33 -24.57
C ARG A 640 -22.14 -15.59 -24.85
N PRO A 641 -21.92 -15.16 -26.10
CA PRO A 641 -20.76 -14.31 -26.44
C PRO A 641 -20.69 -13.06 -25.55
N GLY A 642 -19.49 -12.71 -25.11
CA GLY A 642 -19.23 -11.63 -24.14
C GLY A 642 -19.28 -12.06 -22.67
N ARG A 643 -19.43 -13.38 -22.40
CA ARG A 643 -19.41 -13.98 -21.05
C ARG A 643 -18.44 -15.17 -21.07
N LEU A 644 -18.92 -16.40 -20.90
CA LEU A 644 -18.13 -17.62 -21.12
C LEU A 644 -18.20 -18.01 -22.61
N ASP A 645 -17.45 -17.29 -23.44
CA ASP A 645 -17.47 -17.46 -24.89
C ASP A 645 -16.60 -18.65 -25.36
N THR A 646 -15.48 -18.85 -24.68
CA THR A 646 -14.47 -19.85 -25.03
C THR A 646 -14.74 -21.14 -24.28
N HIS A 647 -14.97 -22.22 -25.01
CA HIS A 647 -15.35 -23.51 -24.44
C HIS A 647 -14.27 -24.55 -24.70
N ILE A 648 -13.63 -25.03 -23.64
CA ILE A 648 -12.53 -25.99 -23.73
C ILE A 648 -13.00 -27.32 -23.14
N GLU A 649 -12.95 -28.36 -23.97
CA GLU A 649 -13.23 -29.72 -23.53
C GLU A 649 -11.96 -30.35 -22.95
N VAL A 650 -12.08 -30.89 -21.74
CA VAL A 650 -11.05 -31.71 -21.11
C VAL A 650 -11.55 -33.16 -21.15
N PRO A 651 -11.13 -33.94 -22.17
CA PRO A 651 -11.56 -35.32 -22.35
C PRO A 651 -10.88 -36.27 -21.36
N GLU A 652 -11.32 -37.54 -21.37
CA GLU A 652 -10.57 -38.61 -20.71
C GLU A 652 -9.19 -38.78 -21.38
N PRO A 653 -8.13 -39.07 -20.61
CA PRO A 653 -6.79 -39.16 -21.14
C PRO A 653 -6.64 -40.36 -22.09
N ASP A 654 -6.08 -40.11 -23.27
CA ASP A 654 -5.67 -41.15 -24.21
C ASP A 654 -4.39 -41.86 -23.72
N GLU A 655 -3.92 -42.86 -24.46
CA GLU A 655 -2.71 -43.62 -24.06
C GLU A 655 -1.48 -42.71 -23.88
N ALA A 656 -1.31 -41.73 -24.77
CA ALA A 656 -0.24 -40.73 -24.68
C ALA A 656 -0.40 -39.80 -23.46
N GLY A 657 -1.62 -39.34 -23.19
CA GLY A 657 -1.97 -38.52 -22.03
C GLY A 657 -1.78 -39.27 -20.72
N ARG A 658 -2.21 -40.54 -20.63
CA ARG A 658 -1.99 -41.38 -19.43
C ARG A 658 -0.51 -41.58 -19.17
N ARG A 659 0.29 -41.80 -20.21
CA ARG A 659 1.75 -41.89 -20.09
C ARG A 659 2.33 -40.60 -19.51
N ALA A 660 1.97 -39.44 -20.08
CA ALA A 660 2.41 -38.15 -19.58
C ALA A 660 1.98 -37.89 -18.12
N ILE A 661 0.75 -38.27 -17.75
CA ILE A 661 0.26 -38.16 -16.37
C ILE A 661 1.07 -39.07 -15.44
N LEU A 662 1.34 -40.32 -15.84
CA LEU A 662 2.14 -41.24 -15.03
C LEU A 662 3.58 -40.73 -14.85
N ASP A 663 4.20 -40.20 -15.90
CA ASP A 663 5.56 -39.66 -15.83
C ASP A 663 5.64 -38.49 -14.82
N VAL A 664 4.66 -37.59 -14.80
CA VAL A 664 4.57 -36.49 -13.83
C VAL A 664 4.26 -36.99 -12.40
N VAL A 665 3.24 -37.84 -12.24
CA VAL A 665 2.80 -38.31 -10.91
C VAL A 665 3.84 -39.18 -10.23
N THR A 666 4.69 -39.86 -11.00
CA THR A 666 5.79 -40.70 -10.51
C THR A 666 7.10 -39.95 -10.33
N GLU A 667 7.19 -38.68 -10.75
CA GLU A 667 8.37 -37.85 -10.56
C GLU A 667 8.72 -37.72 -9.08
N GLY A 668 10.01 -37.92 -8.74
CA GLY A 668 10.50 -37.89 -7.37
C GLY A 668 10.18 -39.13 -6.51
N ARG A 669 9.48 -40.14 -7.03
CA ARG A 669 9.21 -41.40 -6.30
C ARG A 669 10.30 -42.45 -6.57
N PRO A 670 10.71 -43.24 -5.55
CA PRO A 670 11.69 -44.31 -5.74
C PRO A 670 11.02 -45.52 -6.41
N LEU A 671 11.01 -45.52 -7.73
CA LEU A 671 10.54 -46.64 -8.55
C LEU A 671 11.64 -47.68 -8.72
N ALA A 672 11.29 -48.96 -8.57
CA ALA A 672 12.20 -50.05 -8.89
C ALA A 672 12.35 -50.20 -10.42
N SER A 673 13.48 -50.78 -10.87
CA SER A 673 13.81 -50.96 -12.30
C SER A 673 12.87 -51.89 -13.06
N ASP A 674 11.94 -52.56 -12.38
CA ASP A 674 10.91 -53.44 -12.93
C ASP A 674 9.61 -52.71 -13.31
N VAL A 675 9.48 -51.42 -12.97
CA VAL A 675 8.32 -50.59 -13.28
C VAL A 675 8.52 -49.93 -14.64
N ASP A 676 7.60 -50.24 -15.57
CA ASP A 676 7.58 -49.66 -16.92
C ASP A 676 6.33 -48.79 -17.10
N THR A 677 6.51 -47.46 -17.14
CA THR A 677 5.39 -46.51 -17.28
C THR A 677 4.70 -46.63 -18.63
N ASP A 678 5.40 -47.08 -19.68
CA ASP A 678 4.86 -47.36 -21.00
C ASP A 678 3.83 -48.51 -20.97
N ALA A 679 4.22 -49.63 -20.38
CA ALA A 679 3.36 -50.80 -20.27
C ALA A 679 2.12 -50.52 -19.41
N MET A 680 2.28 -49.72 -18.35
CA MET A 680 1.17 -49.31 -17.50
C MET A 680 0.17 -48.40 -18.21
N ALA A 681 0.63 -47.47 -19.05
CA ALA A 681 -0.26 -46.56 -19.79
C ALA A 681 -1.17 -47.31 -20.78
N ALA A 682 -0.66 -48.38 -21.40
CA ALA A 682 -1.42 -49.25 -22.29
C ALA A 682 -2.47 -50.10 -21.55
N ASP A 683 -2.12 -50.59 -20.34
CA ASP A 683 -2.97 -51.50 -19.56
C ASP A 683 -4.07 -50.79 -18.73
N LEU A 684 -3.96 -49.47 -18.53
CA LEU A 684 -4.86 -48.62 -17.73
C LEU A 684 -5.88 -47.84 -18.59
N GLU A 685 -6.45 -48.49 -19.60
CA GLU A 685 -7.48 -47.89 -20.45
C GLU A 685 -8.73 -47.49 -19.65
N GLY A 686 -9.19 -46.24 -19.81
CA GLY A 686 -10.38 -45.70 -19.15
C GLY A 686 -10.16 -45.09 -17.76
N PHE A 687 -8.93 -45.04 -17.26
CA PHE A 687 -8.61 -44.38 -16.00
C PHE A 687 -8.50 -42.86 -16.19
N SER A 688 -9.13 -42.10 -15.31
CA SER A 688 -8.98 -40.64 -15.20
C SER A 688 -7.67 -40.25 -14.51
N GLY A 689 -7.26 -38.98 -14.64
CA GLY A 689 -6.04 -38.48 -13.99
C GLY A 689 -6.07 -38.64 -12.46
N ALA A 690 -7.23 -38.42 -11.84
CA ALA A 690 -7.41 -38.63 -10.40
C ALA A 690 -7.31 -40.11 -9.99
N GLU A 691 -7.79 -41.04 -10.82
CA GLU A 691 -7.68 -42.48 -10.57
C GLU A 691 -6.24 -42.98 -10.75
N LEU A 692 -5.49 -42.41 -11.70
CA LEU A 692 -4.06 -42.68 -11.86
C LEU A 692 -3.27 -42.20 -10.64
N ASP A 693 -3.50 -40.98 -10.15
CA ASP A 693 -2.85 -40.51 -8.92
C ASP A 693 -3.23 -41.36 -7.70
N ALA A 694 -4.51 -41.73 -7.58
CA ALA A 694 -4.96 -42.65 -6.53
C ALA A 694 -4.25 -44.01 -6.60
N LEU A 695 -4.05 -44.57 -7.80
CA LEU A 695 -3.32 -45.83 -8.02
C LEU A 695 -1.87 -45.73 -7.56
N VAL A 696 -1.15 -44.67 -7.95
CA VAL A 696 0.26 -44.48 -7.56
C VAL A 696 0.39 -44.22 -6.06
N ARG A 697 -0.53 -43.44 -5.48
CA ARG A 697 -0.59 -43.21 -4.02
C ARG A 697 -0.87 -44.50 -3.25
N ASP A 698 -1.77 -45.35 -3.73
CA ASP A 698 -2.06 -46.64 -3.09
C ASP A 698 -0.88 -47.61 -3.19
N ALA A 699 -0.16 -47.63 -4.32
CA ALA A 699 1.07 -48.40 -4.47
C ALA A 699 2.15 -47.92 -3.50
N SER A 700 2.34 -46.60 -3.38
CA SER A 700 3.29 -45.98 -2.44
C SER A 700 2.95 -46.33 -0.98
N MET A 701 1.67 -46.24 -0.60
CA MET A 701 1.21 -46.59 0.74
C MET A 701 1.40 -48.08 1.06
N ARG A 702 1.40 -48.96 0.05
CA ARG A 702 1.69 -50.39 0.25
C ARG A 702 3.17 -50.65 0.48
N ALA A 703 4.05 -50.00 -0.30
CA ALA A 703 5.48 -50.05 -0.07
C ALA A 703 5.83 -49.55 1.35
N ILE A 704 5.22 -48.43 1.79
CA ILE A 704 5.40 -47.91 3.15
C ILE A 704 4.89 -48.89 4.21
N ARG A 705 3.70 -49.50 4.01
CA ARG A 705 3.15 -50.48 4.96
C ARG A 705 4.03 -51.72 5.08
N GLU A 706 4.61 -52.20 3.99
CA GLU A 706 5.52 -53.34 4.00
C GLU A 706 6.82 -53.02 4.76
N LEU A 707 7.34 -51.81 4.59
CA LEU A 707 8.54 -51.34 5.28
C LEU A 707 8.29 -51.05 6.78
N ALA A 708 7.07 -50.65 7.13
CA ALA A 708 6.64 -50.39 8.51
C ALA A 708 6.16 -51.65 9.26
N ASP A 709 5.87 -52.76 8.58
CA ASP A 709 5.31 -53.95 9.21
C ASP A 709 6.32 -54.59 10.18
N GLY A 710 5.92 -54.72 11.45
CA GLY A 710 6.76 -55.30 12.50
C GLY A 710 7.90 -54.42 13.03
N ARG A 711 7.98 -53.12 12.69
CA ARG A 711 9.04 -52.20 13.12
C ARG A 711 8.51 -50.99 13.90
N SER A 712 9.37 -50.34 14.68
CA SER A 712 9.03 -49.06 15.33
C SER A 712 9.13 -47.87 14.36
N PRO A 713 8.42 -46.75 14.59
CA PRO A 713 8.48 -45.58 13.70
C PRO A 713 9.89 -45.00 13.51
N GLU A 714 10.74 -45.09 14.54
CA GLU A 714 12.13 -44.60 14.50
C GLU A 714 13.02 -45.48 13.61
N GLU A 715 12.83 -46.81 13.65
CA GLU A 715 13.55 -47.76 12.79
C GLU A 715 13.08 -47.71 11.33
N ALA A 716 11.78 -47.52 11.10
CA ALA A 716 11.21 -47.40 9.76
C ALA A 716 11.67 -46.10 9.07
N ASN A 717 11.72 -44.98 9.80
CA ASN A 717 12.19 -43.70 9.28
C ASN A 717 13.71 -43.66 9.00
N ALA A 718 14.50 -44.55 9.63
CA ALA A 718 15.94 -44.64 9.37
C ALA A 718 16.26 -45.40 8.05
N MET A 719 15.28 -46.06 7.44
CA MET A 719 15.44 -46.90 6.25
C MET A 719 14.78 -46.30 5.01
N THR A 720 14.72 -44.96 4.93
CA THR A 720 14.17 -44.24 3.78
C THR A 720 14.86 -44.62 2.46
N ASP A 721 16.15 -44.94 2.52
CA ASP A 721 16.96 -45.34 1.36
C ASP A 721 16.62 -46.74 0.80
N GLU A 722 15.84 -47.55 1.53
CA GLU A 722 15.40 -48.89 1.09
C GLU A 722 13.96 -48.93 0.58
N LEU A 723 13.28 -47.78 0.55
CA LEU A 723 11.91 -47.69 0.05
C LEU A 723 11.92 -47.76 -1.48
N GLU A 724 11.47 -48.88 -2.04
CA GLU A 724 11.26 -49.06 -3.48
C GLU A 724 9.82 -49.49 -3.78
N ILE A 725 9.20 -48.84 -4.76
CA ILE A 725 7.86 -49.20 -5.26
C ILE A 725 8.03 -50.17 -6.42
N THR A 726 7.49 -51.38 -6.27
CA THR A 726 7.62 -52.47 -7.25
C THR A 726 6.35 -52.65 -8.08
N THR A 727 6.45 -53.35 -9.20
CA THR A 727 5.30 -53.68 -10.07
C THR A 727 4.22 -54.48 -9.32
N ALA A 728 4.61 -55.30 -8.34
CA ALA A 728 3.67 -56.04 -7.49
C ALA A 728 2.78 -55.13 -6.63
N HIS A 729 3.29 -53.96 -6.21
CA HIS A 729 2.50 -52.98 -5.45
C HIS A 729 1.44 -52.31 -6.33
N PHE A 730 1.77 -52.04 -7.59
CA PHE A 730 0.84 -51.48 -8.58
C PHE A 730 -0.25 -52.48 -8.98
N GLU A 731 0.10 -53.74 -9.26
CA GLU A 731 -0.89 -54.80 -9.55
C GLU A 731 -1.86 -55.01 -8.37
N ALA A 732 -1.32 -55.00 -7.14
CA ALA A 732 -2.14 -55.16 -5.95
C ALA A 732 -3.03 -53.94 -5.67
N ALA A 733 -2.59 -52.73 -6.05
CA ALA A 733 -3.37 -51.50 -5.99
C ALA A 733 -4.53 -51.53 -7.01
N ARG A 734 -4.25 -51.95 -8.25
CA ARG A 734 -5.27 -52.12 -9.30
C ARG A 734 -6.40 -53.06 -8.88
N ALA A 735 -6.06 -54.22 -8.29
CA ALA A 735 -7.05 -55.21 -7.83
C ALA A 735 -8.04 -54.69 -6.75
N ARG A 736 -7.76 -53.52 -6.15
CA ARG A 736 -8.64 -52.84 -5.20
C ARG A 736 -9.53 -51.81 -5.86
N LEU A 737 -9.06 -51.13 -6.92
CA LEU A 737 -9.84 -50.14 -7.67
C LEU A 737 -10.90 -50.80 -8.56
N ASP A 738 -10.67 -52.04 -9.02
CA ASP A 738 -11.64 -52.84 -9.78
C ASP A 738 -12.76 -53.47 -8.91
N ARG A 739 -12.79 -53.22 -7.58
CA ARG A 739 -13.81 -53.71 -6.63
C ARG A 739 -14.68 -52.58 -6.12
#